data_AF-A0AAW5BST4-F1
#
_entry.id   AF-A0AAW5BST4-F1
#
_cell.length_a   1.000
_cell.length_b   1.000
_cell.length_c   1.000
_cell.angle_alpha   90.00
_cell.angle_beta   90.00
_cell.angle_gamma   90.00
#
_symmetry.space_group_name_H-M   'P 1'
#
loop_
_entity.id
_entity.type
_entity.pdbx_description
1 polymer ?
#
loop_
_entity_poly.entity_id
_entity_poly.type
_entity_poly.pdbx_seq_one_letter_code
_entity_poly.pdbx_strand_id
1 'polypeptide(L)'
;MSKVFRLYKEGTTTYEDWNNSPAFPYNSASRDTIEDPDGASACHEITSIPSPFARIDLIKAAFKEVCKSGKNNLSNLDGNTIFHKMVSDTLDVAEIFFNIDKFNGKVEIIKWDWSIMLTELDQSGISGHRYFADALRKYMSSDSKTYNFEALRNIYLLNYVEGPDELNIIGATSPATLFFSNANDLGYVNDIFFGEDKPFDSNYQPLYRRDFEFVKYFFALRKNIPNFAGLFPEFDTYLTKTFSAITDQRKKNELLSITSTVLDQLSSISVVDVQQNDIVEVLGYPLYKKTSRPVTTTSDFTIKTTKECEFSPLVLPIEAGNRYGDLQYTTSKWGKTNVAPYIDSELDLMKRTLPFDGSLNPYLTISDLLEDTIIRVPHSLNVENYFDGNLKLEEKELSYLLPLKPLLFEYFTPEEIRGNMMDGKPMFEMQTLAGNSGVKVTLRVPIKGAGNIRYVEYIRLYYNNRCADVQNNEGGMTEFKFTGFIMPQVRFNNEQDAIYTVSCVQSATGRNEFRFFSDGEKILPKSCTCRNEDQQIMVKADNYLLEKRNFDFVQVRNTHGYCGILLPIFKQQRNVERFEFAIDLGTSNTHIEFRKGNEKPEVFTFTAKDRQLCEMFIPIKNEYGSIEDLIEETELIEKDFIPSEIGLSDFHFPTRTVLSCAKTIDWTNVVEPFTLVNLPFTYDKRSELSYNNFRCNIKWGNGDDLCVMESYVRCLMLIIRNKVLLNNGDLQHTKITWFYPISMAPKRLRRLKSTWDDAYQKYFGNGVTGYMTESSAPIQYFFKRYSTATDLINVDIGGGTTDIAFAKDKNISHVTSFRFASNTLFENSFSELDEDNGIVDWHKNEILKLLEEKNLMDLIRVFNSPNNTKPANMASFLFGLKDNTIPQRAGVNVKAIDFNYILQEDEDFKIVFIIFYTAIVYHIAQIVKSLNLEVPRHISFSGNGSKVIRVITTDSKLLARYTKMVFEKLLGKPYGKELDLLGLEKDSNPKESTCKGGIIGTEDEDNRDKTIVFKSDCTGLVTPKDTYANIKDDYKRRTVTAVEDFFKFVLVDMNSAFNFDKNFGVKPSSIRIAQEMAKKDLLTFLEKGISQRCEETEAEDMIEETFFYYPIKGVLNAISAEIYNELQQS
;
A
#
# COMPACT_ATOMS: atom_id res chain seq x y z
N MET A 1 -66.18 7.15 -82.26
CA MET A 1 -65.20 8.14 -81.80
C MET A 1 -63.82 7.51 -81.94
N SER A 2 -63.11 7.91 -82.98
CA SER A 2 -61.75 7.54 -83.34
C SER A 2 -60.78 7.95 -82.22
N LYS A 3 -60.04 6.98 -81.64
CA LYS A 3 -59.04 7.24 -80.60
C LYS A 3 -57.75 7.72 -81.27
N VAL A 4 -57.43 9.00 -81.13
CA VAL A 4 -56.13 9.54 -81.51
C VAL A 4 -55.11 9.20 -80.42
N PHE A 5 -54.06 8.44 -80.74
CA PHE A 5 -52.94 8.19 -79.81
C PHE A 5 -51.92 9.34 -79.91
N ARG A 6 -51.85 10.20 -78.88
CA ARG A 6 -50.91 11.32 -78.78
C ARG A 6 -50.34 11.39 -77.36
N LEU A 7 -49.01 11.47 -77.24
CA LEU A 7 -48.30 11.46 -75.95
C LEU A 7 -48.23 12.84 -75.26
N TYR A 8 -48.42 13.94 -76.00
CA TYR A 8 -48.35 15.33 -75.49
C TYR A 8 -49.69 16.06 -75.67
N LYS A 9 -49.93 17.12 -74.89
CA LYS A 9 -51.26 17.73 -74.70
C LYS A 9 -51.74 18.72 -75.79
N GLU A 10 -50.94 19.07 -76.80
CA GLU A 10 -51.30 20.08 -77.83
C GLU A 10 -51.71 19.49 -79.20
N GLY A 11 -52.66 20.14 -79.90
CA GLY A 11 -53.03 19.91 -81.32
C GLY A 11 -54.50 19.56 -81.59
N THR A 12 -54.98 19.79 -82.82
CA THR A 12 -56.38 19.58 -83.25
C THR A 12 -56.83 18.12 -83.12
N THR A 13 -58.07 17.89 -82.66
CA THR A 13 -58.69 16.56 -82.45
C THR A 13 -59.48 16.04 -83.66
N THR A 14 -59.39 16.74 -84.80
CA THR A 14 -60.19 16.48 -86.01
C THR A 14 -59.52 15.56 -87.02
N TYR A 15 -58.34 14.99 -86.72
CA TYR A 15 -57.62 14.10 -87.62
C TYR A 15 -58.04 12.65 -87.39
N GLU A 16 -58.53 12.01 -88.45
CA GLU A 16 -58.75 10.57 -88.52
C GLU A 16 -57.62 10.00 -89.39
N ASP A 17 -56.76 9.15 -88.81
CA ASP A 17 -55.59 8.47 -89.42
C ASP A 17 -54.23 9.24 -89.41
N TRP A 18 -53.17 8.57 -89.88
CA TRP A 18 -51.80 9.07 -89.96
C TRP A 18 -51.71 10.34 -90.82
N ASN A 19 -51.16 11.41 -90.25
CA ASN A 19 -50.94 12.68 -90.95
C ASN A 19 -49.47 13.09 -90.86
N ASN A 20 -48.93 13.64 -91.95
CA ASN A 20 -47.61 14.26 -91.95
C ASN A 20 -47.67 15.59 -91.17
N SER A 21 -46.91 15.67 -90.08
CA SER A 21 -46.67 16.93 -89.35
C SER A 21 -45.46 17.65 -89.95
N PRO A 22 -45.56 18.94 -90.34
CA PRO A 22 -44.41 19.71 -90.83
C PRO A 22 -43.34 19.97 -89.78
N ALA A 23 -43.65 19.75 -88.49
CA ALA A 23 -42.77 19.97 -87.37
C ALA A 23 -42.67 18.72 -86.48
N PHE A 24 -41.46 18.39 -86.04
CA PHE A 24 -41.21 17.30 -85.09
C PHE A 24 -41.95 17.61 -83.77
N PRO A 25 -42.94 16.80 -83.35
CA PRO A 25 -43.87 17.18 -82.29
C PRO A 25 -43.30 17.08 -80.87
N TYR A 26 -42.09 16.53 -80.71
CA TYR A 26 -41.41 16.32 -79.43
C TYR A 26 -40.31 17.35 -79.22
N ASN A 27 -40.68 18.62 -79.07
CA ASN A 27 -39.77 19.63 -78.55
C ASN A 27 -39.70 19.53 -77.02
N SER A 28 -38.80 20.27 -76.38
CA SER A 28 -38.61 20.25 -74.92
C SER A 28 -39.92 20.54 -74.15
N ALA A 29 -40.71 21.50 -74.62
CA ALA A 29 -41.98 21.88 -73.99
C ALA A 29 -43.04 20.76 -74.06
N SER A 30 -43.15 20.04 -75.18
CA SER A 30 -44.12 18.95 -75.29
C SER A 30 -43.69 17.68 -74.54
N ARG A 31 -42.38 17.41 -74.42
CA ARG A 31 -41.84 16.34 -73.57
C ARG A 31 -42.14 16.54 -72.08
N ASP A 32 -42.07 17.78 -71.60
CA ASP A 32 -42.38 18.14 -70.20
C ASP A 32 -43.87 17.91 -69.83
N THR A 33 -44.77 17.73 -70.82
CA THR A 33 -46.21 17.47 -70.60
C THR A 33 -46.59 15.98 -70.49
N ILE A 34 -45.62 15.08 -70.70
CA ILE A 34 -45.83 13.63 -70.65
C ILE A 34 -45.79 13.18 -69.19
N GLU A 35 -46.92 12.71 -68.66
CA GLU A 35 -47.04 12.18 -67.30
C GLU A 35 -46.72 10.67 -67.29
N ASP A 36 -45.92 10.22 -66.33
CA ASP A 36 -45.60 8.79 -66.12
C ASP A 36 -46.84 8.05 -65.57
N PRO A 37 -47.40 7.08 -66.30
CA PRO A 37 -48.61 6.37 -65.89
C PRO A 37 -48.45 5.51 -64.63
N ASP A 38 -47.22 5.12 -64.27
CA ASP A 38 -46.92 4.32 -63.06
C ASP A 38 -46.52 5.20 -61.85
N GLY A 39 -46.69 6.52 -61.95
CA GLY A 39 -46.58 7.44 -60.80
C GLY A 39 -45.20 7.44 -60.13
N ALA A 40 -44.12 7.13 -60.85
CA ALA A 40 -42.77 7.01 -60.32
C ALA A 40 -42.62 5.97 -59.17
N SER A 41 -43.51 4.97 -59.10
CA SER A 41 -43.47 3.89 -58.09
C SER A 41 -42.56 2.72 -58.49
N ALA A 42 -41.75 2.85 -59.54
CA ALA A 42 -40.90 1.77 -60.01
C ALA A 42 -39.81 1.47 -58.96
N CYS A 43 -39.82 0.24 -58.44
CA CYS A 43 -38.78 -0.30 -57.54
C CYS A 43 -37.39 -0.38 -58.21
N HIS A 44 -37.28 -0.04 -59.50
CA HIS A 44 -36.11 -0.20 -60.35
C HIS A 44 -35.85 1.10 -61.13
N GLU A 45 -34.58 1.48 -61.26
CA GLU A 45 -34.16 2.72 -61.92
C GLU A 45 -34.44 2.69 -63.44
N ILE A 46 -34.52 3.87 -64.07
CA ILE A 46 -34.84 4.02 -65.51
C ILE A 46 -33.64 3.52 -66.35
N THR A 47 -33.80 2.43 -67.11
CA THR A 47 -32.70 1.67 -67.76
C THR A 47 -32.41 2.03 -69.23
N SER A 48 -32.92 3.13 -69.78
CA SER A 48 -32.94 3.36 -71.24
C SER A 48 -32.32 4.68 -71.72
N ILE A 49 -31.28 5.19 -71.07
CA ILE A 49 -30.47 6.31 -71.60
C ILE A 49 -29.19 5.72 -72.22
N PRO A 50 -28.99 5.76 -73.54
CA PRO A 50 -27.84 5.16 -74.20
C PRO A 50 -26.59 6.05 -74.09
N SER A 51 -26.20 6.45 -72.88
CA SER A 51 -25.01 7.28 -72.61
C SER A 51 -24.18 6.68 -71.48
N PRO A 52 -22.83 6.68 -71.57
CA PRO A 52 -21.97 6.29 -70.44
C PRO A 52 -22.10 7.24 -69.23
N PHE A 53 -22.68 8.44 -69.42
CA PHE A 53 -22.93 9.42 -68.36
C PHE A 53 -24.40 9.47 -67.93
N ALA A 54 -25.20 8.43 -68.26
CA ALA A 54 -26.62 8.36 -67.93
C ALA A 54 -26.93 8.65 -66.45
N ARG A 55 -26.04 8.24 -65.54
CA ARG A 55 -26.24 8.48 -64.11
C ARG A 55 -26.25 9.96 -63.73
N ILE A 56 -25.39 10.77 -64.35
CA ILE A 56 -25.35 12.22 -64.11
C ILE A 56 -26.68 12.86 -64.55
N ASP A 57 -27.23 12.42 -65.69
CA ASP A 57 -28.52 12.90 -66.19
C ASP A 57 -29.68 12.50 -65.26
N LEU A 58 -29.71 11.25 -64.80
CA LEU A 58 -30.74 10.77 -63.88
C LEU A 58 -30.76 11.54 -62.56
N ILE A 59 -29.59 11.81 -61.97
CA ILE A 59 -29.48 12.61 -60.73
C ILE A 59 -29.95 14.05 -60.98
N LYS A 60 -29.55 14.66 -62.10
CA LYS A 60 -30.01 15.99 -62.50
C LYS A 60 -31.54 16.04 -62.64
N ALA A 61 -32.13 15.04 -63.31
CA ALA A 61 -33.57 14.90 -63.44
C ALA A 61 -34.25 14.67 -62.08
N ALA A 62 -33.65 13.89 -61.19
CA ALA A 62 -34.17 13.66 -59.84
C ALA A 62 -34.26 14.94 -59.02
N PHE A 63 -33.20 15.77 -59.01
CA PHE A 63 -33.23 17.09 -58.36
C PHE A 63 -34.29 18.01 -58.97
N LYS A 64 -34.47 17.99 -60.30
CA LYS A 64 -35.55 18.72 -60.97
C LYS A 64 -36.93 18.24 -60.52
N GLU A 65 -37.13 16.93 -60.44
CA GLU A 65 -38.43 16.32 -60.15
C GLU A 65 -38.90 16.57 -58.71
N VAL A 66 -38.03 16.37 -57.71
CA VAL A 66 -38.36 16.64 -56.30
C VAL A 66 -38.68 18.12 -56.04
N CYS A 67 -38.19 19.01 -56.91
CA CYS A 67 -38.46 20.45 -56.82
C CYS A 67 -39.79 20.88 -57.49
N LYS A 68 -40.45 20.02 -58.28
CA LYS A 68 -41.73 20.34 -58.90
C LYS A 68 -42.82 20.52 -57.84
N SER A 69 -43.68 21.52 -58.03
CA SER A 69 -44.73 21.84 -57.06
C SER A 69 -45.85 20.80 -57.14
N GLY A 70 -46.08 20.04 -56.06
CA GLY A 70 -47.25 19.19 -55.92
C GLY A 70 -48.55 20.01 -55.80
N LYS A 71 -49.71 19.37 -55.98
CA LYS A 71 -51.05 20.00 -55.96
C LYS A 71 -51.40 20.83 -54.70
N ASN A 72 -50.59 20.77 -53.63
CA ASN A 72 -50.88 21.37 -52.33
C ASN A 72 -49.87 22.43 -51.82
N ASN A 73 -49.00 23.01 -52.66
CA ASN A 73 -48.10 24.13 -52.30
C ASN A 73 -47.13 23.91 -51.11
N LEU A 74 -46.96 22.67 -50.62
CA LEU A 74 -45.87 22.29 -49.71
C LEU A 74 -44.71 21.72 -50.52
N SER A 75 -43.48 22.12 -50.18
CA SER A 75 -42.25 21.63 -50.79
C SER A 75 -42.18 20.10 -50.77
N ASN A 76 -42.15 19.47 -51.95
CA ASN A 76 -42.14 18.02 -52.13
C ASN A 76 -40.74 17.41 -51.92
N LEU A 77 -39.97 17.94 -50.94
CA LEU A 77 -38.62 17.45 -50.65
C LEU A 77 -38.63 16.16 -49.82
N ASP A 78 -39.73 15.91 -49.11
CA ASP A 78 -39.97 14.69 -48.36
C ASP A 78 -40.85 13.75 -49.18
N GLY A 79 -40.38 12.52 -49.37
CA GLY A 79 -41.10 11.51 -50.14
C GLY A 79 -40.31 10.21 -50.25
N ASN A 80 -40.94 9.21 -50.86
CA ASN A 80 -40.44 7.84 -50.96
C ASN A 80 -40.33 7.36 -52.41
N THR A 81 -40.29 8.27 -53.39
CA THR A 81 -40.14 7.90 -54.81
C THR A 81 -38.68 7.62 -55.15
N ILE A 82 -38.44 6.99 -56.29
CA ILE A 82 -37.07 6.74 -56.78
C ILE A 82 -36.24 8.03 -56.94
N PHE A 83 -36.89 9.16 -57.20
CA PHE A 83 -36.23 10.47 -57.25
C PHE A 83 -35.78 10.95 -55.87
N HIS A 84 -36.56 10.68 -54.82
CA HIS A 84 -36.16 10.98 -53.43
C HIS A 84 -35.00 10.10 -52.99
N LYS A 85 -35.01 8.81 -53.36
CA LYS A 85 -33.86 7.90 -53.15
C LYS A 85 -32.60 8.47 -53.80
N MET A 86 -32.64 8.75 -55.10
CA MET A 86 -31.49 9.25 -55.86
C MET A 86 -30.92 10.56 -55.27
N VAL A 87 -31.80 11.48 -54.84
CA VAL A 87 -31.38 12.71 -54.17
C VAL A 87 -30.77 12.42 -52.80
N SER A 88 -31.38 11.55 -51.98
CA SER A 88 -30.86 11.16 -50.67
C SER A 88 -29.49 10.49 -50.80
N ASP A 89 -29.36 9.48 -51.65
CA ASP A 89 -28.10 8.76 -51.87
C ASP A 89 -27.00 9.71 -52.38
N THR A 90 -27.35 10.68 -53.23
CA THR A 90 -26.39 11.69 -53.69
C THR A 90 -25.93 12.61 -52.55
N LEU A 91 -26.84 12.98 -51.64
CA LEU A 91 -26.50 13.73 -50.45
C LEU A 91 -25.66 12.89 -49.47
N ASP A 92 -25.89 11.57 -49.39
CA ASP A 92 -25.06 10.65 -48.61
C ASP A 92 -23.62 10.67 -49.12
N VAL A 93 -23.42 10.51 -50.45
CA VAL A 93 -22.09 10.62 -51.08
C VAL A 93 -21.42 11.94 -50.72
N ALA A 94 -22.15 13.05 -50.82
CA ALA A 94 -21.62 14.37 -50.48
C ALA A 94 -21.25 14.49 -48.98
N GLU A 95 -22.03 13.87 -48.10
CA GLU A 95 -21.78 13.88 -46.65
C GLU A 95 -20.59 12.97 -46.27
N ILE A 96 -20.37 11.87 -47.00
CA ILE A 96 -19.14 11.06 -46.88
C ILE A 96 -17.92 11.90 -47.26
N PHE A 97 -17.95 12.62 -48.39
CA PHE A 97 -16.86 13.54 -48.75
C PHE A 97 -16.63 14.60 -47.68
N PHE A 98 -17.71 15.21 -47.17
CA PHE A 98 -17.63 16.24 -46.13
C PHE A 98 -17.03 15.73 -44.81
N ASN A 99 -17.27 14.46 -44.48
CA ASN A 99 -16.81 13.81 -43.26
C ASN A 99 -15.68 12.79 -43.49
N ILE A 100 -14.96 12.87 -44.62
CA ILE A 100 -14.04 11.80 -45.05
C ILE A 100 -13.00 11.39 -44.00
N ASP A 101 -12.56 12.32 -43.16
CA ASP A 101 -11.60 12.05 -42.08
C ASP A 101 -12.12 11.05 -41.04
N LYS A 102 -13.45 10.94 -40.85
CA LYS A 102 -14.08 9.94 -39.97
C LYS A 102 -14.05 8.52 -40.53
N PHE A 103 -13.85 8.39 -41.84
CA PHE A 103 -13.96 7.13 -42.57
C PHE A 103 -12.61 6.66 -43.13
N ASN A 104 -11.51 7.17 -42.57
CA ASN A 104 -10.17 6.75 -42.94
C ASN A 104 -10.01 5.23 -42.74
N GLY A 105 -9.51 4.54 -43.76
CA GLY A 105 -9.42 3.07 -43.79
C GLY A 105 -10.70 2.34 -44.24
N LYS A 106 -11.85 3.02 -44.27
CA LYS A 106 -13.13 2.47 -44.78
C LYS A 106 -13.48 2.97 -46.17
N VAL A 107 -13.20 4.24 -46.44
CA VAL A 107 -13.47 4.89 -47.72
C VAL A 107 -12.20 5.56 -48.21
N GLU A 108 -11.82 5.27 -49.45
CA GLU A 108 -10.75 5.96 -50.16
C GLU A 108 -11.31 6.78 -51.32
N ILE A 109 -10.58 7.83 -51.70
CA ILE A 109 -10.93 8.68 -52.84
C ILE A 109 -10.01 8.34 -53.99
N ILE A 110 -10.59 7.90 -55.11
CA ILE A 110 -9.88 7.60 -56.35
C ILE A 110 -10.07 8.76 -57.32
N LYS A 111 -8.96 9.28 -57.86
CA LYS A 111 -8.98 10.32 -58.89
C LYS A 111 -9.12 9.69 -60.28
N TRP A 112 -10.10 10.15 -61.04
CA TRP A 112 -10.28 9.83 -62.45
C TRP A 112 -9.93 11.05 -63.31
N ASP A 113 -8.69 11.09 -63.79
CA ASP A 113 -8.24 12.05 -64.80
C ASP A 113 -8.60 11.53 -66.19
N TRP A 114 -9.65 12.11 -66.77
CA TRP A 114 -10.19 11.64 -68.03
C TRP A 114 -9.20 11.84 -69.21
N SER A 115 -8.34 12.85 -69.17
CA SER A 115 -7.38 13.11 -70.26
C SER A 115 -6.31 12.03 -70.30
N ILE A 116 -5.76 11.68 -69.14
CA ILE A 116 -4.77 10.61 -69.01
C ILE A 116 -5.41 9.26 -69.34
N MET A 117 -6.54 8.92 -68.71
CA MET A 117 -7.14 7.59 -68.86
C MET A 117 -7.71 7.33 -70.25
N LEU A 118 -8.27 8.34 -70.95
CA LEU A 118 -8.65 8.16 -72.35
C LEU A 118 -7.44 7.91 -73.25
N THR A 119 -6.30 8.54 -72.96
CA THR A 119 -5.06 8.32 -73.71
C THR A 119 -4.53 6.90 -73.48
N GLU A 120 -4.59 6.39 -72.24
CA GLU A 120 -4.24 5.01 -71.92
C GLU A 120 -5.15 3.99 -72.62
N LEU A 121 -6.47 4.24 -72.62
CA LEU A 121 -7.43 3.41 -73.36
C LEU A 121 -7.17 3.42 -74.86
N ASP A 122 -6.82 4.58 -75.43
CA ASP A 122 -6.47 4.74 -76.85
C ASP A 122 -5.18 3.99 -77.22
N GLN A 123 -4.21 3.96 -76.31
CA GLN A 123 -2.93 3.25 -76.47
C GLN A 123 -3.01 1.76 -76.13
N SER A 124 -4.15 1.29 -75.61
CA SER A 124 -4.33 -0.11 -75.26
C SER A 124 -4.32 -1.02 -76.49
N GLY A 125 -3.69 -2.20 -76.36
CA GLY A 125 -3.67 -3.23 -77.40
C GLY A 125 -5.05 -3.85 -77.68
N ILE A 126 -6.08 -3.51 -76.90
CA ILE A 126 -7.44 -4.09 -76.98
C ILE A 126 -8.35 -3.16 -77.78
N SER A 127 -8.97 -3.66 -78.85
CA SER A 127 -9.89 -2.88 -79.70
C SER A 127 -11.09 -2.31 -78.94
N GLY A 128 -11.63 -3.07 -77.98
CA GLY A 128 -12.74 -2.64 -77.12
C GLY A 128 -12.44 -1.38 -76.31
N HIS A 129 -11.22 -1.25 -75.76
CA HIS A 129 -10.81 -0.06 -74.99
C HIS A 129 -10.77 1.19 -75.87
N ARG A 130 -10.26 1.07 -77.10
CA ARG A 130 -10.22 2.16 -78.07
C ARG A 130 -11.62 2.59 -78.50
N TYR A 131 -12.54 1.66 -78.70
CA TYR A 131 -13.95 2.00 -78.99
C TYR A 131 -14.62 2.69 -77.81
N PHE A 132 -14.33 2.27 -76.58
CA PHE A 132 -14.85 2.91 -75.38
C PHE A 132 -14.30 4.33 -75.21
N ALA A 133 -13.00 4.54 -75.46
CA ALA A 133 -12.39 5.88 -75.44
C ALA A 133 -13.03 6.82 -76.48
N ASP A 134 -13.21 6.35 -77.72
CA ASP A 134 -13.88 7.11 -78.78
C ASP A 134 -15.34 7.46 -78.40
N ALA A 135 -16.09 6.50 -77.81
CA ALA A 135 -17.44 6.74 -77.33
C ALA A 135 -17.48 7.80 -76.22
N LEU A 136 -16.62 7.69 -75.21
CA LEU A 136 -16.51 8.68 -74.13
C LEU A 136 -16.19 10.08 -74.68
N ARG A 137 -15.19 10.22 -75.58
CA ARG A 137 -14.86 11.52 -76.21
C ARG A 137 -16.06 12.12 -76.95
N LYS A 138 -16.78 11.30 -77.71
CA LYS A 138 -17.98 11.74 -78.46
C LYS A 138 -19.06 12.26 -77.54
N TYR A 139 -19.40 11.54 -76.47
CA TYR A 139 -20.42 11.97 -75.52
C TYR A 139 -19.98 13.19 -74.71
N MET A 140 -18.71 13.27 -74.31
CA MET A 140 -18.18 14.44 -73.62
C MET A 140 -18.25 15.70 -74.51
N SER A 141 -18.05 15.55 -75.82
CA SER A 141 -18.19 16.65 -76.78
C SER A 141 -19.67 16.99 -77.08
N SER A 142 -20.52 16.00 -77.34
CA SER A 142 -21.93 16.23 -77.68
C SER A 142 -22.71 16.86 -76.54
N ASP A 143 -22.43 16.43 -75.31
CA ASP A 143 -23.18 16.83 -74.12
C ASP A 143 -22.43 17.88 -73.29
N SER A 144 -21.36 18.46 -73.86
CA SER A 144 -20.44 19.37 -73.19
C SER A 144 -21.15 20.49 -72.44
N LYS A 145 -22.10 21.17 -73.10
CA LYS A 145 -22.88 22.26 -72.50
C LYS A 145 -23.91 21.79 -71.48
N THR A 146 -24.39 20.56 -71.59
CA THR A 146 -25.47 20.03 -70.73
C THR A 146 -24.95 19.66 -69.35
N TYR A 147 -23.72 19.13 -69.28
CA TYR A 147 -23.11 18.62 -68.06
C TYR A 147 -21.79 19.32 -67.69
N ASN A 148 -21.46 20.44 -68.35
CA ASN A 148 -20.25 21.23 -68.12
C ASN A 148 -18.93 20.48 -68.38
N PHE A 149 -18.89 19.54 -69.34
CA PHE A 149 -17.66 18.76 -69.62
C PHE A 149 -16.50 19.60 -70.16
N GLU A 150 -16.78 20.73 -70.83
CA GLU A 150 -15.77 21.71 -71.25
C GLU A 150 -14.91 22.25 -70.09
N ALA A 151 -15.47 22.31 -68.87
CA ALA A 151 -14.80 22.80 -67.67
C ALA A 151 -14.41 21.67 -66.69
N LEU A 152 -14.71 20.40 -67.03
CA LEU A 152 -14.38 19.24 -66.21
C LEU A 152 -12.88 18.99 -66.23
N ARG A 153 -12.25 18.98 -65.06
CA ARG A 153 -10.84 18.57 -64.90
C ARG A 153 -10.76 17.11 -64.49
N ASN A 154 -11.30 16.75 -63.32
CA ASN A 154 -11.29 15.38 -62.81
C ASN A 154 -12.66 14.95 -62.29
N ILE A 155 -12.86 13.64 -62.14
CA ILE A 155 -13.94 13.08 -61.31
C ILE A 155 -13.28 12.33 -60.15
N TYR A 156 -13.79 12.52 -58.93
CA TYR A 156 -13.31 11.83 -57.74
C TYR A 156 -14.35 10.81 -57.31
N LEU A 157 -13.95 9.54 -57.26
CA LEU A 157 -14.79 8.40 -56.91
C LEU A 157 -14.55 8.01 -55.46
N LEU A 158 -15.62 7.73 -54.70
CA LEU A 158 -15.51 7.11 -53.38
C LEU A 158 -15.49 5.59 -53.54
N ASN A 159 -14.42 4.94 -53.11
CA ASN A 159 -14.34 3.49 -53.05
C ASN A 159 -14.49 3.02 -51.59
N TYR A 160 -15.45 2.13 -51.34
CA TYR A 160 -15.61 1.48 -50.04
C TYR A 160 -14.72 0.23 -49.98
N VAL A 161 -13.73 0.24 -49.08
CA VAL A 161 -12.61 -0.71 -49.10
C VAL A 161 -13.04 -2.13 -48.67
N GLU A 162 -14.09 -2.24 -47.85
CA GLU A 162 -14.59 -3.52 -47.32
C GLU A 162 -15.78 -4.09 -48.10
N GLY A 163 -16.00 -3.63 -49.33
CA GLY A 163 -17.11 -4.12 -50.16
C GLY A 163 -16.82 -5.48 -50.81
N PRO A 164 -17.83 -6.06 -51.49
CA PRO A 164 -17.76 -7.40 -52.06
C PRO A 164 -16.82 -7.55 -53.27
N ASP A 165 -16.52 -6.47 -53.98
CA ASP A 165 -15.71 -6.46 -55.21
C ASP A 165 -14.34 -5.79 -55.00
N GLU A 166 -13.44 -5.92 -55.99
CA GLU A 166 -12.11 -5.26 -55.95
C GLU A 166 -12.20 -3.72 -55.89
N LEU A 167 -13.24 -3.14 -56.50
CA LEU A 167 -13.56 -1.71 -56.47
C LEU A 167 -15.06 -1.52 -56.24
N ASN A 168 -15.42 -1.01 -55.07
CA ASN A 168 -16.79 -0.77 -54.63
C ASN A 168 -17.07 0.73 -54.66
N ILE A 169 -17.21 1.28 -55.87
CA ILE A 169 -17.46 2.70 -56.05
C ILE A 169 -18.87 3.04 -55.54
N ILE A 170 -19.00 3.78 -54.45
CA ILE A 170 -20.31 4.13 -53.84
C ILE A 170 -20.88 5.46 -54.35
N GLY A 171 -20.05 6.29 -54.97
CA GLY A 171 -20.47 7.57 -55.55
C GLY A 171 -19.30 8.41 -56.01
N ALA A 172 -19.58 9.60 -56.51
CA ALA A 172 -18.55 10.48 -57.08
C ALA A 172 -18.94 11.95 -57.12
N THR A 173 -17.96 12.81 -57.42
CA THR A 173 -18.18 14.22 -57.77
C THR A 173 -18.85 14.34 -59.14
N SER A 174 -19.72 15.34 -59.32
CA SER A 174 -20.52 15.58 -60.53
C SER A 174 -20.28 16.99 -61.08
N PRO A 175 -19.99 17.15 -62.38
CA PRO A 175 -19.93 18.46 -63.00
C PRO A 175 -21.31 19.10 -63.24
N ALA A 176 -22.42 18.37 -63.03
CA ALA A 176 -23.79 18.88 -63.24
C ALA A 176 -24.58 19.08 -61.94
N THR A 177 -24.20 18.44 -60.84
CA THR A 177 -24.94 18.44 -59.57
C THR A 177 -24.04 18.45 -58.32
N LEU A 178 -22.75 18.79 -58.47
CA LEU A 178 -21.66 18.65 -57.48
C LEU A 178 -21.29 17.22 -57.09
N PHE A 179 -22.28 16.35 -56.86
CA PHE A 179 -22.10 14.93 -56.55
C PHE A 179 -23.15 14.07 -57.27
N PHE A 180 -22.91 12.77 -57.37
CA PHE A 180 -23.88 11.79 -57.82
C PHE A 180 -23.63 10.42 -57.14
N SER A 181 -24.70 9.68 -56.84
CA SER A 181 -24.61 8.29 -56.39
C SER A 181 -24.53 7.31 -57.57
N ASN A 182 -23.96 6.13 -57.35
CA ASN A 182 -23.99 5.05 -58.35
C ASN A 182 -25.40 4.42 -58.46
N ALA A 183 -25.59 3.50 -59.39
CA ALA A 183 -26.84 2.75 -59.58
C ALA A 183 -26.85 1.36 -58.90
N ASN A 184 -25.78 1.00 -58.19
CA ASN A 184 -25.63 -0.34 -57.61
C ASN A 184 -26.39 -0.45 -56.29
N ASP A 185 -26.65 -1.66 -55.84
CA ASP A 185 -27.13 -1.90 -54.48
C ASP A 185 -25.97 -1.69 -53.49
N LEU A 186 -26.12 -0.69 -52.63
CA LEU A 186 -25.13 -0.29 -51.63
C LEU A 186 -25.46 -0.83 -50.23
N GLY A 187 -26.37 -1.81 -50.12
CA GLY A 187 -26.75 -2.42 -48.83
C GLY A 187 -25.60 -3.08 -48.07
N TYR A 188 -24.43 -3.29 -48.70
CA TYR A 188 -23.23 -3.77 -48.03
C TYR A 188 -22.53 -2.70 -47.17
N VAL A 189 -22.82 -1.40 -47.36
CA VAL A 189 -22.27 -0.32 -46.53
C VAL A 189 -23.03 -0.27 -45.20
N ASN A 190 -22.46 -0.87 -44.16
CA ASN A 190 -23.16 -1.11 -42.89
C ASN A 190 -22.53 -0.44 -41.66
N ASP A 191 -21.38 0.21 -41.82
CA ASP A 191 -20.52 0.67 -40.74
C ASP A 191 -20.15 2.18 -40.85
N ILE A 192 -20.87 2.89 -41.73
CA ILE A 192 -20.86 4.35 -41.92
C ILE A 192 -22.19 4.90 -41.39
N PHE A 193 -22.12 5.96 -40.58
CA PHE A 193 -23.29 6.57 -39.94
C PHE A 193 -23.18 8.09 -39.90
N PHE A 194 -24.31 8.78 -40.02
CA PHE A 194 -24.45 10.23 -39.85
C PHE A 194 -25.31 10.54 -38.63
N GLY A 195 -24.76 10.27 -37.44
CA GLY A 195 -25.52 10.33 -36.19
C GLY A 195 -26.46 9.14 -36.05
N GLU A 196 -27.77 9.36 -36.11
CA GLU A 196 -28.78 8.29 -36.08
C GLU A 196 -29.17 7.79 -37.48
N ASP A 197 -28.71 8.46 -38.54
CA ASP A 197 -29.02 8.15 -39.93
C ASP A 197 -27.96 7.23 -40.56
N LYS A 198 -28.40 6.34 -41.46
CA LYS A 198 -27.54 5.41 -42.19
C LYS A 198 -27.60 5.72 -43.69
N PRO A 199 -26.45 5.90 -44.38
CA PRO A 199 -26.45 6.17 -45.81
C PRO A 199 -27.01 5.00 -46.60
N PHE A 200 -27.60 5.31 -47.76
CA PHE A 200 -28.11 4.34 -48.74
C PHE A 200 -29.19 3.38 -48.19
N ASP A 201 -29.91 3.79 -47.15
CA ASP A 201 -30.99 3.00 -46.56
C ASP A 201 -32.36 3.31 -47.22
N SER A 202 -33.45 2.83 -46.61
CA SER A 202 -34.82 3.08 -47.11
C SER A 202 -35.47 4.35 -46.55
N ASN A 203 -34.80 5.07 -45.64
CA ASN A 203 -35.27 6.28 -45.00
C ASN A 203 -34.64 7.53 -45.66
N TYR A 204 -35.17 7.92 -46.81
CA TYR A 204 -34.57 9.01 -47.61
C TYR A 204 -34.56 10.36 -46.86
N GLN A 205 -33.37 10.91 -46.66
CA GLN A 205 -33.15 12.16 -45.93
C GLN A 205 -32.87 13.35 -46.87
N PRO A 206 -33.79 14.33 -46.97
CA PRO A 206 -33.52 15.57 -47.66
C PRO A 206 -32.55 16.46 -46.89
N LEU A 207 -31.88 17.37 -47.60
CA LEU A 207 -30.79 18.18 -47.03
C LEU A 207 -31.17 18.95 -45.75
N TYR A 208 -32.40 19.45 -45.62
CA TYR A 208 -32.81 20.25 -44.46
C TYR A 208 -32.89 19.47 -43.14
N ARG A 209 -32.90 18.13 -43.20
CA ARG A 209 -32.93 17.23 -42.03
C ARG A 209 -31.54 16.73 -41.60
N ARG A 210 -30.50 17.01 -42.40
CA ARG A 210 -29.11 16.60 -42.14
C ARG A 210 -28.41 17.56 -41.18
N ASP A 211 -27.15 17.23 -40.80
CA ASP A 211 -26.33 18.05 -39.91
C ASP A 211 -26.26 19.50 -40.40
N PHE A 212 -26.45 20.46 -39.49
CA PHE A 212 -26.59 21.86 -39.89
C PHE A 212 -25.28 22.47 -40.40
N GLU A 213 -24.10 21.98 -40.00
CA GLU A 213 -22.84 22.40 -40.60
C GLU A 213 -22.72 21.91 -42.04
N PHE A 214 -23.21 20.70 -42.33
CA PHE A 214 -23.29 20.18 -43.69
C PHE A 214 -24.28 20.96 -44.57
N VAL A 215 -25.41 21.40 -44.01
CA VAL A 215 -26.32 22.33 -44.71
C VAL A 215 -25.61 23.66 -45.01
N LYS A 216 -24.92 24.26 -44.03
CA LYS A 216 -24.17 25.51 -44.23
C LYS A 216 -23.09 25.37 -45.31
N TYR A 217 -22.42 24.21 -45.38
CA TYR A 217 -21.40 23.93 -46.39
C TYR A 217 -21.92 24.14 -47.82
N PHE A 218 -23.07 23.56 -48.17
CA PHE A 218 -23.64 23.76 -49.52
C PHE A 218 -24.06 25.21 -49.81
N PHE A 219 -24.59 25.93 -48.81
CA PHE A 219 -24.92 27.35 -48.98
C PHE A 219 -23.66 28.21 -49.13
N ALA A 220 -22.55 27.85 -48.48
CA ALA A 220 -21.27 28.50 -48.66
C ALA A 220 -20.67 28.21 -50.05
N LEU A 221 -20.76 26.96 -50.54
CA LEU A 221 -20.38 26.61 -51.91
C LEU A 221 -21.17 27.40 -52.96
N ARG A 222 -22.50 27.53 -52.76
CA ARG A 222 -23.38 28.34 -53.61
C ARG A 222 -22.93 29.79 -53.73
N LYS A 223 -22.30 30.35 -52.68
CA LYS A 223 -21.76 31.72 -52.67
C LYS A 223 -20.33 31.82 -53.21
N ASN A 224 -19.52 30.78 -53.05
CA ASN A 224 -18.13 30.77 -53.47
C ASN A 224 -17.99 30.56 -54.99
N ILE A 225 -18.76 29.63 -55.57
CA ILE A 225 -18.65 29.29 -56.98
C ILE A 225 -19.35 30.36 -57.85
N PRO A 226 -18.62 31.10 -58.71
CA PRO A 226 -19.21 32.06 -59.64
C PRO A 226 -20.21 31.39 -60.59
N ASN A 227 -21.33 32.06 -60.84
CA ASN A 227 -22.40 31.55 -61.71
C ASN A 227 -22.96 30.17 -61.30
N PHE A 228 -23.03 29.87 -59.99
CA PHE A 228 -23.55 28.60 -59.48
C PHE A 228 -24.90 28.19 -60.08
N ALA A 229 -25.86 29.12 -60.19
CA ALA A 229 -27.18 28.83 -60.76
C ALA A 229 -27.14 28.50 -62.26
N GLY A 230 -26.13 28.97 -62.99
CA GLY A 230 -25.94 28.62 -64.40
C GLY A 230 -25.25 27.27 -64.58
N LEU A 231 -24.31 26.93 -63.68
CA LEU A 231 -23.57 25.67 -63.71
C LEU A 231 -24.40 24.49 -63.16
N PHE A 232 -25.18 24.72 -62.10
CA PHE A 232 -25.94 23.70 -61.37
C PHE A 232 -27.42 24.12 -61.16
N PRO A 233 -28.21 24.35 -62.23
CA PRO A 233 -29.54 24.98 -62.12
C PRO A 233 -30.54 24.17 -61.28
N GLU A 234 -30.58 22.84 -61.45
CA GLU A 234 -31.48 21.95 -60.71
C GLU A 234 -31.11 21.91 -59.22
N PHE A 235 -29.82 21.88 -58.90
CA PHE A 235 -29.34 21.88 -57.53
C PHE A 235 -29.51 23.25 -56.84
N ASP A 236 -29.32 24.37 -57.56
CA ASP A 236 -29.62 25.72 -57.04
C ASP A 236 -31.10 25.89 -56.68
N THR A 237 -31.97 25.34 -57.52
CA THR A 237 -33.42 25.27 -57.26
C THR A 237 -33.70 24.44 -56.01
N TYR A 238 -33.04 23.29 -55.87
CA TYR A 238 -33.14 22.44 -54.68
C TYR A 238 -32.73 23.18 -53.41
N LEU A 239 -31.56 23.85 -53.39
CA LEU A 239 -31.11 24.64 -52.23
C LEU A 239 -32.10 25.76 -51.85
N THR A 240 -32.75 26.37 -52.85
CA THR A 240 -33.79 27.39 -52.62
C THR A 240 -35.04 26.79 -51.96
N LYS A 241 -35.42 25.57 -52.35
CA LYS A 241 -36.50 24.80 -51.69
C LYS A 241 -36.09 24.33 -50.30
N THR A 242 -34.85 23.88 -50.10
CA THR A 242 -34.28 23.50 -48.79
C THR A 242 -34.37 24.68 -47.82
N PHE A 243 -33.95 25.88 -48.22
CA PHE A 243 -34.08 27.09 -47.40
C PHE A 243 -35.54 27.35 -47.00
N SER A 244 -36.47 27.14 -47.93
CA SER A 244 -37.91 27.33 -47.67
C SER A 244 -38.45 26.33 -46.64
N ALA A 245 -37.98 25.08 -46.68
CA ALA A 245 -38.43 23.98 -45.82
C ALA A 245 -37.93 24.09 -44.35
N ILE A 246 -36.82 24.78 -44.09
CA ILE A 246 -36.31 24.98 -42.71
C ILE A 246 -37.30 25.84 -41.91
N THR A 247 -37.85 25.32 -40.81
CA THR A 247 -38.81 26.04 -39.96
C THR A 247 -38.15 26.90 -38.87
N ASP A 248 -36.93 26.57 -38.47
CA ASP A 248 -36.16 27.29 -37.46
C ASP A 248 -35.65 28.64 -37.99
N GLN A 249 -36.15 29.73 -37.41
CA GLN A 249 -35.79 31.09 -37.82
C GLN A 249 -34.32 31.45 -37.53
N ARG A 250 -33.71 30.89 -36.49
CA ARG A 250 -32.29 31.13 -36.19
C ARG A 250 -31.41 30.53 -37.28
N LYS A 251 -31.66 29.26 -37.63
CA LYS A 251 -30.98 28.58 -38.73
C LYS A 251 -31.15 29.32 -40.07
N LYS A 252 -32.36 29.81 -40.37
CA LYS A 252 -32.61 30.65 -41.56
C LYS A 252 -31.79 31.94 -41.57
N ASN A 253 -31.73 32.65 -40.45
CA ASN A 253 -30.94 33.88 -40.35
C ASN A 253 -29.44 33.61 -40.54
N GLU A 254 -28.91 32.52 -39.98
CA GLU A 254 -27.53 32.09 -40.18
C GLU A 254 -27.23 31.83 -41.67
N LEU A 255 -28.10 31.11 -42.37
CA LEU A 255 -27.96 30.84 -43.80
C LEU A 255 -28.06 32.11 -44.67
N LEU A 256 -28.87 33.11 -44.28
CA LEU A 256 -28.94 34.39 -44.99
C LEU A 256 -27.65 35.23 -44.81
N SER A 257 -27.02 35.13 -43.64
CA SER A 257 -25.77 35.82 -43.33
C SER A 257 -24.52 35.11 -43.83
N ILE A 258 -24.67 33.94 -44.45
CA ILE A 258 -23.53 33.10 -44.82
C ILE A 258 -22.68 33.74 -45.93
N THR A 259 -21.37 33.71 -45.73
CA THR A 259 -20.35 34.18 -46.67
C THR A 259 -19.43 33.03 -47.06
N SER A 260 -18.67 33.20 -48.15
CA SER A 260 -17.67 32.20 -48.57
C SER A 260 -16.61 31.92 -47.50
N THR A 261 -16.41 32.83 -46.54
CA THR A 261 -15.47 32.68 -45.41
C THR A 261 -15.78 31.51 -44.47
N VAL A 262 -16.99 30.92 -44.54
CA VAL A 262 -17.28 29.67 -43.83
C VAL A 262 -16.39 28.53 -44.34
N LEU A 263 -16.01 28.55 -45.62
CA LEU A 263 -15.10 27.56 -46.20
C LEU A 263 -13.67 27.70 -45.67
N ASP A 264 -13.26 28.90 -45.23
CA ASP A 264 -11.94 29.13 -44.59
C ASP A 264 -11.82 28.40 -43.23
N GLN A 265 -12.95 28.01 -42.63
CA GLN A 265 -13.00 27.23 -41.38
C GLN A 265 -13.00 25.72 -41.62
N LEU A 266 -13.02 25.29 -42.88
CA LEU A 266 -12.99 23.90 -43.33
C LEU A 266 -11.64 23.62 -43.99
N SER A 267 -11.29 22.33 -44.11
CA SER A 267 -10.06 21.92 -44.78
C SER A 267 -10.38 21.44 -46.19
N SER A 268 -9.57 21.77 -47.19
CA SER A 268 -9.71 21.17 -48.53
C SER A 268 -9.49 19.66 -48.45
N ILE A 269 -10.21 18.90 -49.29
CA ILE A 269 -10.04 17.44 -49.36
C ILE A 269 -8.85 17.17 -50.27
N SER A 270 -7.84 16.47 -49.75
CA SER A 270 -6.63 16.09 -50.49
C SER A 270 -6.66 14.60 -50.87
N VAL A 271 -6.19 14.28 -52.06
CA VAL A 271 -5.99 12.89 -52.54
C VAL A 271 -4.53 12.70 -52.88
N VAL A 272 -3.96 11.57 -52.46
CA VAL A 272 -2.57 11.19 -52.79
C VAL A 272 -2.60 10.45 -54.13
N ASP A 273 -2.09 11.09 -55.18
CA ASP A 273 -1.90 10.48 -56.50
C ASP A 273 -0.42 10.07 -56.67
N VAL A 274 -0.12 9.14 -57.59
CA VAL A 274 1.20 8.50 -57.80
C VAL A 274 2.34 9.52 -58.06
N GLN A 275 2.00 10.78 -58.38
CA GLN A 275 2.98 11.82 -58.73
C GLN A 275 2.89 13.11 -57.88
N GLN A 276 1.80 13.40 -57.15
CA GLN A 276 1.65 14.59 -56.27
C GLN A 276 0.35 14.57 -55.42
N ASN A 277 0.31 15.39 -54.36
CA ASN A 277 -0.95 15.69 -53.63
C ASN A 277 -1.86 16.55 -54.51
N ASP A 278 -3.06 16.07 -54.82
CA ASP A 278 -4.10 16.80 -55.55
C ASP A 278 -5.25 17.19 -54.62
N ILE A 279 -6.05 18.18 -55.02
CA ILE A 279 -7.21 18.65 -54.26
C ILE A 279 -8.49 18.21 -54.98
N VAL A 280 -9.43 17.59 -54.24
CA VAL A 280 -10.75 17.23 -54.77
C VAL A 280 -11.48 18.49 -55.20
N GLU A 281 -12.00 18.50 -56.42
CA GLU A 281 -12.62 19.67 -57.02
C GLU A 281 -13.85 19.31 -57.86
N VAL A 282 -14.64 20.34 -58.17
CA VAL A 282 -15.66 20.30 -59.22
C VAL A 282 -15.51 21.55 -60.08
N LEU A 283 -15.28 21.37 -61.39
CA LEU A 283 -15.13 22.45 -62.38
C LEU A 283 -14.03 23.48 -62.05
N GLY A 284 -12.97 23.04 -61.38
CA GLY A 284 -11.84 23.83 -60.90
C GLY A 284 -12.01 24.44 -59.51
N TYR A 285 -13.13 24.20 -58.82
CA TYR A 285 -13.40 24.72 -57.49
C TYR A 285 -13.18 23.63 -56.42
N PRO A 286 -12.33 23.88 -55.40
CA PRO A 286 -12.08 22.91 -54.33
C PRO A 286 -13.34 22.53 -53.55
N LEU A 287 -13.43 21.25 -53.18
CA LEU A 287 -14.37 20.74 -52.20
C LEU A 287 -13.69 20.63 -50.83
N TYR A 288 -14.49 20.75 -49.78
CA TYR A 288 -14.00 20.86 -48.40
C TYR A 288 -14.59 19.78 -47.51
N LYS A 289 -13.81 19.38 -46.51
CA LYS A 289 -14.19 18.50 -45.40
C LYS A 289 -14.22 19.27 -44.09
N LYS A 290 -15.01 18.76 -43.15
CA LYS A 290 -15.06 19.24 -41.77
C LYS A 290 -13.72 19.01 -41.09
N THR A 291 -13.13 20.06 -40.53
CA THR A 291 -11.90 19.94 -39.75
C THR A 291 -12.17 19.14 -38.47
N SER A 292 -11.41 18.08 -38.23
CA SER A 292 -11.48 17.30 -37.00
C SER A 292 -11.16 18.19 -35.79
N ARG A 293 -12.15 18.47 -34.95
CA ARG A 293 -11.97 19.16 -33.66
C ARG A 293 -12.21 18.14 -32.54
N PRO A 294 -11.51 18.23 -31.39
CA PRO A 294 -11.73 17.33 -30.26
C PRO A 294 -13.19 17.38 -29.78
N VAL A 295 -13.83 16.23 -29.71
CA VAL A 295 -15.26 16.06 -29.37
C VAL A 295 -15.54 16.37 -27.88
N THR A 296 -14.51 16.34 -27.04
CA THR A 296 -14.59 16.42 -25.56
C THR A 296 -15.33 17.63 -24.98
N THR A 297 -15.38 18.77 -25.69
CA THR A 297 -15.97 20.00 -25.15
C THR A 297 -17.51 19.99 -25.14
N THR A 298 -18.14 19.19 -25.99
CA THR A 298 -19.61 19.20 -26.18
C THR A 298 -20.32 17.95 -25.68
N SER A 299 -19.61 16.85 -25.44
CA SER A 299 -20.21 15.58 -24.99
C SER A 299 -20.74 15.65 -23.55
N ASP A 300 -21.87 14.99 -23.30
CA ASP A 300 -22.37 14.74 -21.94
C ASP A 300 -21.66 13.54 -21.30
N PHE A 301 -20.98 12.69 -22.08
CA PHE A 301 -20.25 11.50 -21.59
C PHE A 301 -18.84 11.79 -21.11
N THR A 302 -18.38 13.04 -21.20
CA THR A 302 -17.07 13.45 -20.69
C THR A 302 -16.97 13.08 -19.20
N ILE A 303 -15.92 12.37 -18.82
CA ILE A 303 -15.68 11.94 -17.44
C ILE A 303 -15.69 13.15 -16.51
N LYS A 304 -16.32 13.00 -15.34
CA LYS A 304 -16.34 14.04 -14.29
C LYS A 304 -15.43 13.60 -13.15
N THR A 305 -14.29 14.26 -13.04
CA THR A 305 -13.27 13.98 -12.02
C THR A 305 -12.97 15.24 -11.21
N THR A 306 -12.49 15.07 -9.99
CA THR A 306 -11.93 16.14 -9.15
C THR A 306 -10.44 16.36 -9.38
N LYS A 307 -9.76 15.45 -10.09
CA LYS A 307 -8.34 15.55 -10.43
C LYS A 307 -8.12 16.38 -11.69
N GLU A 308 -6.95 17.00 -11.78
CA GLU A 308 -6.50 17.63 -13.02
C GLU A 308 -6.02 16.56 -13.98
N CYS A 309 -6.70 16.42 -15.13
CA CYS A 309 -6.31 15.48 -16.18
C CYS A 309 -5.93 16.25 -17.43
N GLU A 310 -4.89 15.78 -18.13
CA GLU A 310 -4.43 16.37 -19.40
C GLU A 310 -5.51 16.28 -20.48
N PHE A 311 -6.29 15.19 -20.47
CA PHE A 311 -7.44 14.97 -21.34
C PHE A 311 -8.59 14.34 -20.55
N SER A 312 -9.82 14.67 -20.94
CA SER A 312 -11.04 14.13 -20.34
C SER A 312 -11.67 13.10 -21.28
N PRO A 313 -11.43 11.79 -21.09
CA PRO A 313 -12.01 10.76 -21.94
C PRO A 313 -13.54 10.72 -21.82
N LEU A 314 -14.19 10.16 -22.84
CA LEU A 314 -15.61 9.83 -22.77
C LEU A 314 -15.82 8.47 -22.08
N VAL A 315 -16.85 8.35 -21.25
CA VAL A 315 -17.26 7.08 -20.65
C VAL A 315 -18.58 6.68 -21.30
N LEU A 316 -18.56 5.60 -22.10
CA LEU A 316 -19.68 5.27 -22.97
C LEU A 316 -20.49 4.07 -22.46
N PRO A 317 -21.81 4.03 -22.67
CA PRO A 317 -22.66 2.91 -22.27
C PRO A 317 -22.36 1.63 -23.04
N ILE A 318 -22.35 0.49 -22.33
CA ILE A 318 -22.14 -0.85 -22.89
C ILE A 318 -23.44 -1.66 -23.03
N GLU A 319 -24.60 -1.02 -22.85
CA GLU A 319 -25.91 -1.63 -23.01
C GLU A 319 -26.81 -0.70 -23.84
N ALA A 320 -27.56 -1.29 -24.78
CA ALA A 320 -28.57 -0.57 -25.54
C ALA A 320 -29.77 -0.22 -24.64
N GLY A 321 -30.42 0.92 -24.90
CA GLY A 321 -31.66 1.27 -24.25
C GLY A 321 -31.93 2.76 -24.12
N ASN A 322 -33.03 3.09 -23.46
CA ASN A 322 -33.49 4.48 -23.31
C ASN A 322 -32.67 5.29 -22.29
N ARG A 323 -31.95 4.63 -21.37
CA ARG A 323 -31.33 5.31 -20.21
C ARG A 323 -30.36 6.41 -20.61
N TYR A 324 -29.54 6.19 -21.64
CA TYR A 324 -28.51 7.14 -22.07
C TYR A 324 -28.81 7.75 -23.45
N GLY A 325 -29.88 7.34 -24.12
CA GLY A 325 -30.13 7.67 -25.52
C GLY A 325 -30.26 9.16 -25.80
N ASP A 326 -30.79 9.94 -24.86
CA ASP A 326 -30.98 11.39 -24.99
C ASP A 326 -29.73 12.22 -24.62
N LEU A 327 -28.65 11.59 -24.17
CA LEU A 327 -27.40 12.28 -23.86
C LEU A 327 -26.67 12.69 -25.14
N GLN A 328 -26.07 13.89 -25.12
CA GLN A 328 -25.25 14.37 -26.21
C GLN A 328 -23.96 13.54 -26.31
N TYR A 329 -23.76 12.86 -27.44
CA TYR A 329 -22.55 12.09 -27.69
C TYR A 329 -21.47 12.93 -28.35
N THR A 330 -21.67 13.28 -29.64
CA THR A 330 -20.76 14.14 -30.41
C THR A 330 -21.54 15.36 -30.91
N THR A 331 -21.87 15.42 -32.20
CA THR A 331 -22.88 16.30 -32.78
C THR A 331 -24.30 15.74 -32.65
N SER A 332 -24.44 14.42 -32.53
CA SER A 332 -25.72 13.74 -32.32
C SER A 332 -25.90 13.23 -30.89
N LYS A 333 -27.11 12.73 -30.61
CA LYS A 333 -27.43 11.97 -29.41
C LYS A 333 -26.83 10.55 -29.48
N TRP A 334 -26.68 9.90 -28.33
CA TRP A 334 -26.19 8.51 -28.27
C TRP A 334 -27.16 7.53 -28.94
N GLY A 335 -28.47 7.80 -28.89
CA GLY A 335 -29.47 6.90 -29.45
C GLY A 335 -29.72 5.67 -28.58
N LYS A 336 -30.74 4.88 -28.95
CA LYS A 336 -31.23 3.77 -28.11
C LYS A 336 -30.59 2.42 -28.43
N THR A 337 -29.91 2.32 -29.56
CA THR A 337 -29.34 1.08 -30.10
C THR A 337 -27.83 0.99 -29.96
N ASN A 338 -27.15 2.12 -29.72
CA ASN A 338 -25.70 2.17 -29.67
C ASN A 338 -25.15 1.50 -28.41
N VAL A 339 -24.09 0.71 -28.59
CA VAL A 339 -23.42 -0.09 -27.55
C VAL A 339 -21.91 0.03 -27.73
N ALA A 340 -21.23 0.67 -26.78
CA ALA A 340 -19.78 0.74 -26.80
C ALA A 340 -19.15 -0.65 -26.61
N PRO A 341 -17.98 -0.92 -27.21
CA PRO A 341 -17.30 -2.20 -27.02
C PRO A 341 -16.81 -2.36 -25.58
N TYR A 342 -16.71 -3.61 -25.12
CA TYR A 342 -16.21 -3.91 -23.78
C TYR A 342 -14.69 -3.75 -23.66
N ILE A 343 -13.98 -3.85 -24.78
CA ILE A 343 -12.53 -3.71 -24.92
C ILE A 343 -12.23 -3.09 -26.29
N ASP A 344 -11.22 -2.23 -26.35
CA ASP A 344 -10.68 -1.68 -27.60
C ASP A 344 -9.35 -2.37 -27.95
N SER A 345 -9.09 -2.60 -29.23
CA SER A 345 -7.84 -3.19 -29.70
C SER A 345 -6.67 -2.19 -29.64
N GLU A 346 -6.95 -0.88 -29.67
CA GLU A 346 -5.98 0.18 -29.46
C GLU A 346 -5.80 0.45 -27.96
N LEU A 347 -4.58 0.20 -27.47
CA LEU A 347 -4.22 0.34 -26.06
C LEU A 347 -3.95 1.80 -25.68
N ASP A 348 -3.50 2.62 -26.64
CA ASP A 348 -3.25 4.03 -26.45
C ASP A 348 -4.56 4.82 -26.53
N LEU A 349 -5.04 5.31 -25.38
CA LEU A 349 -6.30 6.05 -25.28
C LEU A 349 -6.37 7.21 -26.29
N MET A 350 -5.25 7.87 -26.59
CA MET A 350 -5.22 9.04 -27.49
C MET A 350 -5.35 8.67 -28.97
N LYS A 351 -5.17 7.40 -29.32
CA LYS A 351 -5.28 6.88 -30.69
C LYS A 351 -6.62 6.23 -30.98
N ARG A 352 -7.51 6.12 -29.99
CA ARG A 352 -8.81 5.50 -30.14
C ARG A 352 -9.78 6.34 -30.98
N THR A 353 -10.60 5.64 -31.76
CA THR A 353 -11.70 6.23 -32.52
C THR A 353 -13.02 5.99 -31.82
N LEU A 354 -13.86 7.01 -31.78
CA LEU A 354 -15.16 6.96 -31.12
C LEU A 354 -16.09 5.94 -31.81
N PRO A 355 -16.66 4.97 -31.06
CA PRO A 355 -17.65 4.03 -31.61
C PRO A 355 -18.84 4.79 -32.23
N PHE A 356 -19.31 4.36 -33.40
CA PHE A 356 -20.45 4.95 -34.13
C PHE A 356 -20.30 6.42 -34.57
N ASP A 357 -19.14 7.04 -34.36
CA ASP A 357 -18.84 8.40 -34.84
C ASP A 357 -17.56 8.47 -35.66
N GLY A 358 -16.55 7.63 -35.37
CA GLY A 358 -15.31 7.52 -36.13
C GLY A 358 -14.26 8.61 -35.85
N SER A 359 -14.60 9.65 -35.08
CA SER A 359 -13.62 10.70 -34.74
C SER A 359 -12.57 10.20 -33.75
N LEU A 360 -11.32 10.66 -33.91
CA LEU A 360 -10.23 10.40 -32.97
C LEU A 360 -10.49 11.13 -31.64
N ASN A 361 -10.74 10.40 -30.56
CA ASN A 361 -10.96 10.96 -29.24
C ASN A 361 -10.81 9.88 -28.15
N PRO A 362 -10.17 10.18 -27.01
CA PRO A 362 -10.02 9.20 -25.94
C PRO A 362 -11.38 8.84 -25.34
N TYR A 363 -11.61 7.55 -25.15
CA TYR A 363 -12.75 7.00 -24.43
C TYR A 363 -12.36 5.75 -23.64
N LEU A 364 -13.06 5.51 -22.54
CA LEU A 364 -12.83 4.41 -21.63
C LEU A 364 -13.84 3.29 -21.88
N THR A 365 -13.35 2.06 -21.88
CA THR A 365 -14.14 0.82 -21.87
C THR A 365 -14.20 0.25 -20.45
N ILE A 366 -15.14 -0.66 -20.20
CA ILE A 366 -15.21 -1.37 -18.92
C ILE A 366 -13.91 -2.13 -18.61
N SER A 367 -13.24 -2.69 -19.63
CA SER A 367 -11.99 -3.45 -19.45
C SER A 367 -10.77 -2.56 -19.21
N ASP A 368 -10.86 -1.24 -19.41
CA ASP A 368 -9.79 -0.33 -18.99
C ASP A 368 -9.82 -0.07 -17.48
N LEU A 369 -10.98 -0.22 -16.85
CA LEU A 369 -11.22 0.11 -15.44
C LEU A 369 -11.33 -1.12 -14.53
N LEU A 370 -11.86 -2.22 -15.06
CA LEU A 370 -12.02 -3.47 -14.32
C LEU A 370 -11.06 -4.55 -14.81
N GLU A 371 -10.59 -5.37 -13.87
CA GLU A 371 -9.81 -6.58 -14.18
C GLU A 371 -10.71 -7.63 -14.85
N ASP A 372 -10.13 -8.44 -15.74
CA ASP A 372 -10.86 -9.49 -16.46
C ASP A 372 -11.13 -10.70 -15.57
N THR A 373 -10.29 -10.91 -14.55
CA THR A 373 -10.41 -11.97 -13.56
C THR A 373 -10.43 -11.36 -12.16
N ILE A 374 -11.44 -11.71 -11.35
CA ILE A 374 -11.47 -11.36 -9.92
C ILE A 374 -10.70 -12.38 -9.10
N ILE A 375 -10.04 -11.92 -8.04
CA ILE A 375 -9.28 -12.77 -7.11
C ILE A 375 -10.11 -13.00 -5.86
N ARG A 376 -10.41 -14.27 -5.58
CA ARG A 376 -10.96 -14.76 -4.31
C ARG A 376 -9.81 -15.05 -3.35
N VAL A 377 -9.96 -14.66 -2.08
CA VAL A 377 -9.04 -15.00 -1.01
C VAL A 377 -9.82 -15.80 0.05
N PRO A 378 -9.35 -17.00 0.44
CA PRO A 378 -10.10 -17.87 1.34
C PRO A 378 -9.94 -17.48 2.82
N HIS A 379 -10.03 -16.19 3.12
CA HIS A 379 -9.90 -15.61 4.46
C HIS A 379 -10.85 -14.41 4.61
N SER A 380 -11.24 -14.12 5.85
CA SER A 380 -12.12 -12.98 6.17
C SER A 380 -11.35 -11.66 6.07
N LEU A 381 -11.83 -10.69 5.27
CA LEU A 381 -11.18 -9.36 5.18
C LEU A 381 -11.34 -8.57 6.48
N ASN A 382 -10.30 -7.83 6.89
CA ASN A 382 -10.38 -6.87 7.98
C ASN A 382 -11.12 -5.59 7.54
N VAL A 383 -12.46 -5.64 7.50
CA VAL A 383 -13.33 -4.57 7.00
C VAL A 383 -13.25 -3.25 7.80
N GLU A 384 -12.73 -3.28 9.02
CA GLU A 384 -12.47 -2.05 9.80
C GLU A 384 -11.32 -1.23 9.20
N ASN A 385 -10.37 -1.90 8.55
CA ASN A 385 -9.12 -1.31 8.08
C ASN A 385 -8.95 -1.39 6.55
N TYR A 386 -9.78 -2.15 5.85
CA TYR A 386 -9.70 -2.34 4.39
C TYR A 386 -11.09 -2.26 3.79
N PHE A 387 -11.21 -1.61 2.63
CA PHE A 387 -12.48 -1.52 1.93
C PHE A 387 -12.82 -2.84 1.23
N ASP A 388 -13.99 -3.38 1.55
CA ASP A 388 -14.52 -4.65 1.05
C ASP A 388 -15.23 -4.54 -0.30
N GLY A 389 -15.34 -3.32 -0.83
CA GLY A 389 -16.09 -3.06 -2.06
C GLY A 389 -17.61 -3.03 -1.86
N ASN A 390 -18.10 -2.67 -0.68
CA ASN A 390 -19.53 -2.68 -0.32
C ASN A 390 -20.17 -4.05 -0.59
N LEU A 391 -19.44 -5.11 -0.25
CA LEU A 391 -19.77 -6.46 -0.65
C LEU A 391 -20.94 -6.99 0.18
N LYS A 392 -22.01 -7.37 -0.51
CA LYS A 392 -23.19 -8.02 0.11
C LYS A 392 -22.96 -9.53 0.11
N LEU A 393 -22.37 -10.05 1.19
CA LEU A 393 -22.07 -11.48 1.40
C LEU A 393 -23.16 -12.23 2.18
N GLU A 394 -23.37 -13.50 1.81
CA GLU A 394 -24.04 -14.49 2.67
C GLU A 394 -23.03 -15.29 3.52
N GLU A 395 -21.81 -15.54 3.02
CA GLU A 395 -20.74 -16.31 3.69
C GLU A 395 -19.66 -15.37 4.27
N LYS A 396 -19.38 -15.45 5.58
CA LYS A 396 -18.42 -14.52 6.24
C LYS A 396 -16.95 -14.89 6.08
N GLU A 397 -16.64 -16.07 5.54
CA GLU A 397 -15.30 -16.69 5.54
C GLU A 397 -14.49 -16.43 4.27
N LEU A 398 -15.08 -15.73 3.28
CA LEU A 398 -14.45 -15.46 1.98
C LEU A 398 -14.36 -13.96 1.73
N SER A 399 -13.31 -13.55 1.02
CA SER A 399 -13.15 -12.18 0.56
C SER A 399 -12.69 -12.13 -0.90
N TYR A 400 -12.82 -10.96 -1.50
CA TYR A 400 -12.41 -10.71 -2.88
C TYR A 400 -11.55 -9.46 -2.93
N LEU A 401 -10.45 -9.51 -3.67
CA LEU A 401 -9.71 -8.30 -4.01
C LEU A 401 -10.53 -7.49 -5.00
N LEU A 402 -10.47 -6.17 -4.89
CA LEU A 402 -11.21 -5.29 -5.79
C LEU A 402 -10.65 -5.48 -7.21
N PRO A 403 -11.46 -5.91 -8.20
CA PRO A 403 -11.01 -6.09 -9.58
C PRO A 403 -10.95 -4.73 -10.30
N LEU A 404 -10.25 -3.78 -9.71
CA LEU A 404 -10.05 -2.42 -10.23
C LEU A 404 -8.65 -2.33 -10.83
N LYS A 405 -8.52 -1.63 -11.96
CA LYS A 405 -7.23 -1.33 -12.58
C LYS A 405 -6.68 0.02 -12.08
N PRO A 406 -5.34 0.19 -11.99
CA PRO A 406 -4.73 1.44 -11.55
C PRO A 406 -5.19 2.69 -12.31
N LEU A 407 -5.52 2.54 -13.60
CA LEU A 407 -6.04 3.63 -14.46
C LEU A 407 -7.26 4.33 -13.85
N LEU A 408 -8.13 3.62 -13.11
CA LEU A 408 -9.26 4.25 -12.42
C LEU A 408 -8.80 5.33 -11.43
N PHE A 409 -7.66 5.13 -10.78
CA PHE A 409 -7.10 6.02 -9.78
C PHE A 409 -6.37 7.23 -10.38
N GLU A 410 -6.16 7.29 -11.70
CA GLU A 410 -5.75 8.51 -12.39
C GLU A 410 -6.90 9.54 -12.42
N TYR A 411 -8.16 9.07 -12.34
CA TYR A 411 -9.35 9.91 -12.38
C TYR A 411 -10.05 10.05 -11.03
N PHE A 412 -9.90 9.11 -10.10
CA PHE A 412 -10.64 9.14 -8.83
C PHE A 412 -9.74 8.84 -7.63
N THR A 413 -10.03 9.46 -6.49
CA THR A 413 -9.34 9.15 -5.24
C THR A 413 -9.91 7.87 -4.58
N PRO A 414 -9.14 7.19 -3.72
CA PRO A 414 -9.66 6.11 -2.87
C PRO A 414 -10.93 6.50 -2.11
N GLU A 415 -11.02 7.73 -1.61
CA GLU A 415 -12.18 8.25 -0.89
C GLU A 415 -13.42 8.33 -1.77
N GLU A 416 -13.29 8.76 -3.03
CA GLU A 416 -14.39 8.83 -3.99
C GLU A 416 -14.91 7.44 -4.36
N ILE A 417 -14.00 6.47 -4.56
CA ILE A 417 -14.37 5.07 -4.88
C ILE A 417 -15.13 4.40 -3.73
N ARG A 418 -14.78 4.73 -2.47
CA ARG A 418 -15.53 4.30 -1.28
C ARG A 418 -16.84 5.06 -1.07
N GLY A 419 -17.01 6.19 -1.75
CA GLY A 419 -18.13 7.09 -1.60
C GLY A 419 -19.40 6.66 -2.34
N ASN A 420 -20.43 7.49 -2.20
CA ASN A 420 -21.70 7.32 -2.89
C ASN A 420 -21.87 8.36 -4.00
N MET A 421 -22.57 7.95 -5.05
CA MET A 421 -23.13 8.81 -6.09
C MET A 421 -24.20 9.74 -5.51
N MET A 422 -24.57 10.78 -6.27
CA MET A 422 -25.59 11.77 -5.85
C MET A 422 -26.96 11.15 -5.52
N ASP A 423 -27.29 9.98 -6.07
CA ASP A 423 -28.53 9.26 -5.81
C ASP A 423 -28.43 8.31 -4.59
N GLY A 424 -27.31 8.32 -3.88
CA GLY A 424 -27.06 7.51 -2.68
C GLY A 424 -26.52 6.11 -2.96
N LYS A 425 -26.36 5.70 -4.23
CA LYS A 425 -25.77 4.40 -4.57
C LYS A 425 -24.25 4.44 -4.44
N PRO A 426 -23.58 3.36 -4.00
CA PRO A 426 -22.12 3.33 -3.96
C PRO A 426 -21.48 3.50 -5.34
N MET A 427 -20.32 4.15 -5.41
CA MET A 427 -19.53 4.21 -6.65
C MET A 427 -19.12 2.82 -7.11
N PHE A 428 -18.67 1.99 -6.18
CA PHE A 428 -18.27 0.62 -6.41
C PHE A 428 -19.02 -0.30 -5.45
N GLU A 429 -19.68 -1.34 -5.97
CA GLU A 429 -20.31 -2.37 -5.16
C GLU A 429 -20.13 -3.78 -5.74
N MET A 430 -20.06 -4.77 -4.85
CA MET A 430 -20.02 -6.19 -5.20
C MET A 430 -21.18 -6.95 -4.57
N GLN A 431 -21.68 -7.97 -5.27
CA GLN A 431 -22.76 -8.81 -4.79
C GLN A 431 -22.52 -10.27 -5.21
N THR A 432 -22.65 -11.22 -4.28
CA THR A 432 -22.57 -12.64 -4.60
C THR A 432 -23.77 -13.08 -5.44
N LEU A 433 -23.53 -13.94 -6.42
CA LEU A 433 -24.59 -14.53 -7.23
C LEU A 433 -25.24 -15.71 -6.50
N ALA A 434 -26.50 -15.99 -6.83
CA ALA A 434 -27.25 -17.09 -6.23
C ALA A 434 -26.51 -18.43 -6.37
N GLY A 435 -26.56 -19.23 -5.30
CA GLY A 435 -25.89 -20.54 -5.24
C GLY A 435 -24.36 -20.46 -5.26
N ASN A 436 -23.78 -19.33 -4.84
CA ASN A 436 -22.33 -19.09 -4.80
C ASN A 436 -21.66 -19.36 -6.17
N SER A 437 -22.34 -18.98 -7.26
CA SER A 437 -21.92 -19.25 -8.65
C SER A 437 -20.93 -18.22 -9.21
N GLY A 438 -20.72 -17.11 -8.49
CA GLY A 438 -19.86 -16.02 -8.91
C GLY A 438 -20.13 -14.71 -8.15
N VAL A 439 -19.57 -13.60 -8.65
CA VAL A 439 -19.72 -12.25 -8.09
C VAL A 439 -20.13 -11.27 -9.19
N LYS A 440 -21.16 -10.46 -8.93
CA LYS A 440 -21.52 -9.29 -9.73
C LYS A 440 -20.76 -8.08 -9.21
N VAL A 441 -20.03 -7.41 -10.08
CA VAL A 441 -19.35 -6.14 -9.78
C VAL A 441 -20.07 -5.02 -10.52
N THR A 442 -20.34 -3.93 -9.82
CA THR A 442 -20.94 -2.73 -10.39
C THR A 442 -20.05 -1.52 -10.09
N LEU A 443 -19.58 -0.85 -11.16
CA LEU A 443 -18.80 0.38 -11.10
C LEU A 443 -19.60 1.51 -11.74
N ARG A 444 -19.79 2.62 -11.03
CA ARG A 444 -20.50 3.82 -11.50
C ARG A 444 -19.50 4.93 -11.73
N VAL A 445 -19.26 5.27 -12.98
CA VAL A 445 -18.25 6.27 -13.35
C VAL A 445 -18.93 7.62 -13.60
N PRO A 446 -18.64 8.66 -12.79
CA PRO A 446 -19.22 9.98 -12.97
C PRO A 446 -18.91 10.60 -14.34
N ILE A 447 -19.91 11.26 -14.92
CA ILE A 447 -19.81 12.01 -16.18
C ILE A 447 -20.39 13.41 -16.01
N LYS A 448 -20.15 14.31 -16.97
CA LYS A 448 -20.78 15.63 -17.04
C LYS A 448 -22.31 15.50 -16.98
N GLY A 449 -22.86 14.65 -17.84
CA GLY A 449 -24.26 14.22 -17.87
C GLY A 449 -25.27 15.34 -18.17
N ALA A 450 -26.51 14.94 -18.43
CA ALA A 450 -27.63 15.85 -18.64
C ALA A 450 -28.91 15.34 -17.95
N GLY A 451 -29.81 16.25 -17.60
CA GLY A 451 -31.03 15.91 -16.86
C GLY A 451 -30.74 15.25 -15.51
N ASN A 452 -31.25 14.03 -15.31
CA ASN A 452 -31.06 13.23 -14.09
C ASN A 452 -29.89 12.24 -14.18
N ILE A 453 -29.20 12.15 -15.31
CA ILE A 453 -28.12 11.19 -15.52
C ILE A 453 -26.79 11.88 -15.21
N ARG A 454 -26.01 11.26 -14.32
CA ARG A 454 -24.74 11.83 -13.80
C ARG A 454 -23.58 10.84 -13.84
N TYR A 455 -23.81 9.59 -14.21
CA TYR A 455 -22.80 8.55 -14.28
C TYR A 455 -23.20 7.50 -15.31
N VAL A 456 -22.21 6.79 -15.85
CA VAL A 456 -22.41 5.54 -16.60
C VAL A 456 -22.18 4.37 -15.65
N GLU A 457 -23.06 3.37 -15.72
CA GLU A 457 -23.01 2.16 -14.90
C GLU A 457 -22.41 1.00 -15.70
N TYR A 458 -21.30 0.46 -15.20
CA TYR A 458 -20.63 -0.73 -15.71
C TYR A 458 -20.88 -1.91 -14.80
N ILE A 459 -21.33 -3.01 -15.39
CA ILE A 459 -21.64 -4.26 -14.69
C ILE A 459 -20.84 -5.38 -15.35
N ARG A 460 -20.11 -6.16 -14.56
CA ARG A 460 -19.45 -7.39 -15.00
C ARG A 460 -19.77 -8.53 -14.05
N LEU A 461 -20.08 -9.70 -14.61
CA LEU A 461 -20.33 -10.93 -13.86
C LEU A 461 -19.07 -11.79 -13.89
N TYR A 462 -18.54 -12.13 -12.72
CA TYR A 462 -17.37 -12.99 -12.58
C TYR A 462 -17.81 -14.38 -12.14
N TYR A 463 -17.51 -15.40 -12.94
CA TYR A 463 -17.98 -16.75 -12.71
C TYR A 463 -16.92 -17.66 -12.11
N ASN A 464 -17.34 -18.55 -11.21
CA ASN A 464 -16.47 -19.59 -10.65
C ASN A 464 -16.04 -20.58 -11.74
N ASN A 465 -14.77 -21.03 -11.68
CA ASN A 465 -14.21 -22.07 -12.54
C ASN A 465 -14.32 -21.79 -14.05
N ARG A 466 -14.33 -20.52 -14.45
CA ARG A 466 -14.31 -20.09 -15.85
C ARG A 466 -13.17 -19.10 -16.08
N CYS A 467 -12.58 -19.17 -17.28
CA CYS A 467 -11.72 -18.11 -17.78
C CYS A 467 -12.57 -16.90 -18.18
N ALA A 468 -11.98 -15.71 -18.15
CA ALA A 468 -12.63 -14.50 -18.63
C ALA A 468 -12.90 -14.59 -20.14
N ASP A 469 -14.09 -14.17 -20.55
CA ASP A 469 -14.47 -13.90 -21.93
C ASP A 469 -14.80 -12.41 -22.07
N VAL A 470 -13.75 -11.64 -22.33
CA VAL A 470 -13.80 -10.18 -22.40
C VAL A 470 -14.70 -9.70 -23.54
N GLN A 471 -14.82 -10.47 -24.63
CA GLN A 471 -15.66 -10.12 -25.78
C GLN A 471 -17.15 -10.18 -25.44
N ASN A 472 -17.53 -10.99 -24.46
CA ASN A 472 -18.90 -11.10 -23.96
C ASN A 472 -19.10 -10.44 -22.58
N ASN A 473 -18.10 -9.68 -22.09
CA ASN A 473 -18.10 -9.07 -20.76
C ASN A 473 -18.34 -10.07 -19.61
N GLU A 474 -17.84 -11.30 -19.77
CA GLU A 474 -17.85 -12.32 -18.73
C GLU A 474 -16.48 -12.38 -18.04
N GLY A 475 -16.46 -12.17 -16.73
CA GLY A 475 -15.24 -12.22 -15.93
C GLY A 475 -14.90 -13.63 -15.44
N GLY A 476 -13.61 -13.92 -15.32
CA GLY A 476 -13.12 -15.16 -14.72
C GLY A 476 -12.91 -15.03 -13.20
N MET A 477 -12.68 -16.15 -12.51
CA MET A 477 -12.29 -16.12 -11.10
C MET A 477 -11.09 -17.01 -10.82
N THR A 478 -10.19 -16.54 -9.97
CA THR A 478 -9.04 -17.30 -9.46
C THR A 478 -8.91 -17.15 -7.95
N GLU A 479 -8.19 -18.05 -7.28
CA GLU A 479 -8.00 -18.04 -5.83
C GLU A 479 -6.54 -17.78 -5.46
N PHE A 480 -6.29 -16.82 -4.58
CA PHE A 480 -4.98 -16.55 -4.00
C PHE A 480 -4.98 -16.90 -2.51
N LYS A 481 -3.94 -17.61 -2.07
CA LYS A 481 -3.71 -17.93 -0.65
C LYS A 481 -2.55 -17.10 -0.12
N PHE A 482 -2.87 -16.05 0.62
CA PHE A 482 -1.92 -15.17 1.30
C PHE A 482 -2.65 -14.39 2.40
N THR A 483 -1.87 -13.86 3.33
CA THR A 483 -2.27 -12.77 4.21
C THR A 483 -1.18 -11.71 4.23
N GLY A 484 -1.30 -10.72 5.10
CA GLY A 484 -0.32 -9.66 5.20
C GLY A 484 -0.76 -8.58 6.17
N PHE A 485 0.02 -7.52 6.26
CA PHE A 485 -0.29 -6.38 7.12
C PHE A 485 0.37 -5.09 6.66
N ILE A 486 -0.11 -3.96 7.18
CA ILE A 486 0.50 -2.64 7.07
C ILE A 486 0.87 -2.12 8.48
N MET A 487 2.10 -1.63 8.66
CA MET A 487 2.59 -1.07 9.93
C MET A 487 3.37 0.25 9.73
N PRO A 488 2.93 1.39 10.32
CA PRO A 488 1.59 1.64 10.85
C PRO A 488 0.61 1.99 9.72
N GLN A 489 -0.70 1.78 9.94
CA GLN A 489 -1.74 2.19 8.99
C GLN A 489 -2.21 3.64 9.25
N VAL A 490 -1.28 4.60 9.15
CA VAL A 490 -1.52 6.05 9.33
C VAL A 490 -1.10 6.81 8.09
N ARG A 491 -1.92 7.74 7.59
CA ARG A 491 -1.55 8.66 6.52
C ARG A 491 -0.74 9.82 7.11
N PHE A 492 0.50 9.98 6.67
CA PHE A 492 1.40 11.01 7.19
C PHE A 492 1.09 12.37 6.56
N ASN A 493 1.07 13.44 7.38
CA ASN A 493 0.87 14.80 6.89
C ASN A 493 2.06 15.31 6.07
N ASN A 494 3.28 14.91 6.46
CA ASN A 494 4.51 15.16 5.73
C ASN A 494 5.03 13.84 5.18
N GLU A 495 5.09 13.72 3.85
CA GLU A 495 5.52 12.48 3.20
C GLU A 495 6.95 12.09 3.53
N GLN A 496 7.84 13.06 3.83
CA GLN A 496 9.23 12.77 4.17
C GLN A 496 9.39 11.97 5.47
N ASP A 497 8.39 12.03 6.36
CA ASP A 497 8.36 11.30 7.62
C ASP A 497 7.71 9.91 7.48
N ALA A 498 7.12 9.62 6.31
CA ALA A 498 6.40 8.39 6.05
C ALA A 498 7.35 7.20 6.02
N ILE A 499 7.12 6.22 6.90
CA ILE A 499 7.80 4.92 6.88
C ILE A 499 6.76 3.84 7.16
N TYR A 500 6.57 2.95 6.18
CA TYR A 500 5.66 1.82 6.28
C TYR A 500 6.44 0.51 6.10
N THR A 501 6.18 -0.44 6.99
CA THR A 501 6.51 -1.85 6.79
C THR A 501 5.24 -2.55 6.34
N VAL A 502 5.26 -3.10 5.12
CA VAL A 502 4.17 -3.91 4.58
C VAL A 502 4.69 -5.31 4.35
N SER A 503 3.94 -6.34 4.74
CA SER A 503 4.37 -7.72 4.53
C SER A 503 3.31 -8.53 3.81
N CYS A 504 3.76 -9.37 2.86
CA CYS A 504 2.95 -10.41 2.23
C CYS A 504 3.36 -11.75 2.84
N VAL A 505 2.48 -12.34 3.64
CA VAL A 505 2.69 -13.66 4.23
C VAL A 505 2.01 -14.69 3.35
N GLN A 506 2.79 -15.64 2.84
CA GLN A 506 2.31 -16.64 1.89
C GLN A 506 3.08 -17.95 2.05
N SER A 507 2.67 -19.00 1.35
CA SER A 507 3.47 -20.23 1.28
C SER A 507 4.91 -19.92 0.83
N ALA A 508 5.88 -20.68 1.31
CA ALA A 508 7.30 -20.55 0.97
C ALA A 508 7.56 -20.61 -0.56
N THR A 509 6.71 -21.35 -1.29
CA THR A 509 6.74 -21.44 -2.75
C THR A 509 5.89 -20.38 -3.47
N GLY A 510 5.09 -19.62 -2.71
CA GLY A 510 4.25 -18.53 -3.16
C GLY A 510 5.04 -17.41 -3.82
N ARG A 511 4.43 -16.83 -4.87
CA ARG A 511 5.03 -15.79 -5.70
C ARG A 511 4.06 -14.62 -5.95
N ASN A 512 3.19 -14.34 -4.98
CA ASN A 512 2.37 -13.13 -5.02
C ASN A 512 3.26 -11.92 -4.73
N GLU A 513 3.17 -10.90 -5.58
CA GLU A 513 3.93 -9.64 -5.49
C GLU A 513 2.98 -8.52 -5.06
N PHE A 514 3.40 -7.69 -4.10
CA PHE A 514 2.72 -6.43 -3.78
C PHE A 514 3.35 -5.26 -4.53
N ARG A 515 2.48 -4.47 -5.18
CA ARG A 515 2.84 -3.23 -5.87
C ARG A 515 2.07 -2.09 -5.24
N PHE A 516 2.77 -1.02 -4.94
CA PHE A 516 2.22 0.11 -4.21
C PHE A 516 1.96 1.26 -5.17
N PHE A 517 0.89 2.02 -4.93
CA PHE A 517 0.51 3.14 -5.78
C PHE A 517 0.18 4.37 -4.96
N SER A 518 0.49 5.55 -5.49
CA SER A 518 0.13 6.86 -4.95
C SER A 518 -0.27 7.76 -6.10
N ASP A 519 -1.47 8.31 -6.04
CA ASP A 519 -2.05 9.17 -7.08
C ASP A 519 -2.07 8.52 -8.47
N GLY A 520 -2.40 7.22 -8.53
CA GLY A 520 -2.39 6.43 -9.78
C GLY A 520 -0.99 5.97 -10.24
N GLU A 521 0.08 6.54 -9.70
CA GLU A 521 1.45 6.16 -10.06
C GLU A 521 2.00 5.03 -9.19
N LYS A 522 2.75 4.11 -9.82
CA LYS A 522 3.46 3.05 -9.10
C LYS A 522 4.63 3.63 -8.28
N ILE A 523 4.70 3.30 -7.00
CA ILE A 523 5.84 3.61 -6.13
C ILE A 523 6.71 2.37 -5.91
N LEU A 524 8.02 2.58 -5.78
CA LEU A 524 8.98 1.52 -5.54
C LEU A 524 9.31 1.41 -4.04
N PRO A 525 9.29 0.20 -3.46
CA PRO A 525 9.78 0.01 -2.10
C PRO A 525 11.28 0.28 -2.04
N LYS A 526 11.74 0.83 -0.92
CA LYS A 526 13.17 1.04 -0.61
C LYS A 526 13.91 -0.29 -0.59
N SER A 527 13.29 -1.32 -0.03
CA SER A 527 13.82 -2.68 0.01
C SER A 527 12.70 -3.73 0.03
N CYS A 528 13.00 -4.90 -0.53
CA CYS A 528 12.18 -6.11 -0.42
C CYS A 528 13.07 -7.21 0.18
N THR A 529 12.67 -7.80 1.29
CA THR A 529 13.47 -8.80 2.03
C THR A 529 12.61 -9.96 2.49
N CYS A 530 13.19 -11.16 2.61
CA CYS A 530 12.55 -12.32 3.20
C CYS A 530 13.54 -12.99 4.17
N ARG A 531 13.07 -13.46 5.33
CA ARG A 531 13.94 -14.21 6.27
C ARG A 531 14.05 -15.69 5.92
N ASN A 532 12.96 -16.28 5.44
CA ASN A 532 12.86 -17.70 5.09
C ASN A 532 13.23 -17.96 3.62
N GLU A 533 14.38 -17.48 3.17
CA GLU A 533 14.80 -17.60 1.75
C GLU A 533 15.05 -19.05 1.34
N ASP A 534 15.64 -19.84 2.25
CA ASP A 534 15.96 -21.26 2.05
C ASP A 534 14.75 -22.19 2.24
N GLN A 535 13.55 -21.65 2.48
CA GLN A 535 12.30 -22.42 2.64
C GLN A 535 12.38 -23.48 3.74
N GLN A 536 13.00 -23.15 4.88
CA GLN A 536 13.15 -24.05 6.03
C GLN A 536 11.81 -24.40 6.70
N ILE A 537 10.80 -23.54 6.53
CA ILE A 537 9.39 -23.80 6.90
C ILE A 537 8.46 -23.49 5.72
N MET A 538 7.19 -23.90 5.83
CA MET A 538 6.20 -23.86 4.75
C MET A 538 5.61 -22.48 4.42
N VAL A 539 5.81 -21.50 5.30
CA VAL A 539 5.34 -20.11 5.15
C VAL A 539 6.51 -19.12 5.16
N LYS A 540 6.34 -17.99 4.46
CA LYS A 540 7.32 -16.91 4.42
C LYS A 540 6.64 -15.54 4.47
N ALA A 541 7.39 -14.53 4.87
CA ALA A 541 7.00 -13.13 4.83
C ALA A 541 7.90 -12.37 3.85
N ASP A 542 7.33 -11.93 2.73
CA ASP A 542 7.99 -11.02 1.80
C ASP A 542 7.73 -9.58 2.27
N ASN A 543 8.76 -8.95 2.85
CA ASN A 543 8.69 -7.66 3.52
C ASN A 543 9.07 -6.52 2.59
N TYR A 544 8.20 -5.52 2.50
CA TYR A 544 8.36 -4.30 1.73
C TYR A 544 8.50 -3.10 2.66
N LEU A 545 9.62 -2.39 2.57
CA LEU A 545 9.83 -1.13 3.28
C LEU A 545 9.58 0.05 2.34
N LEU A 546 8.62 0.91 2.69
CA LEU A 546 8.35 2.17 1.99
C LEU A 546 8.82 3.32 2.87
N GLU A 547 9.57 4.27 2.31
CA GLU A 547 10.02 5.48 2.99
C GLU A 547 9.75 6.71 2.11
N LYS A 548 9.53 7.87 2.77
CA LYS A 548 9.46 9.21 2.16
C LYS A 548 8.30 9.48 1.19
N ARG A 549 7.33 8.58 1.10
CA ARG A 549 6.11 8.75 0.30
C ARG A 549 4.94 8.03 0.95
N ASN A 550 3.75 8.62 0.91
CA ASN A 550 2.52 7.90 1.23
C ASN A 550 2.11 6.97 0.08
N PHE A 551 1.21 6.03 0.35
CA PHE A 551 0.58 5.22 -0.69
C PHE A 551 -0.92 5.09 -0.44
N ASP A 552 -1.67 4.90 -1.52
CA ASP A 552 -3.12 4.87 -1.55
C ASP A 552 -3.66 3.44 -1.51
N PHE A 553 -3.05 2.54 -2.29
CA PHE A 553 -3.49 1.15 -2.41
C PHE A 553 -2.35 0.18 -2.73
N VAL A 554 -2.62 -1.10 -2.53
CA VAL A 554 -1.73 -2.22 -2.88
C VAL A 554 -2.38 -3.04 -3.98
N GLN A 555 -1.74 -3.14 -5.13
CA GLN A 555 -2.08 -4.12 -6.16
C GLN A 555 -1.34 -5.43 -5.85
N VAL A 556 -2.08 -6.51 -5.69
CA VAL A 556 -1.56 -7.87 -5.54
C VAL A 556 -1.53 -8.51 -6.92
N ARG A 557 -0.38 -9.05 -7.32
CA ARG A 557 -0.19 -9.69 -8.62
C ARG A 557 0.40 -11.09 -8.44
N ASN A 558 -0.07 -12.08 -9.21
CA ASN A 558 0.58 -13.39 -9.29
C ASN A 558 1.45 -13.55 -10.55
N THR A 559 2.08 -14.72 -10.67
CA THR A 559 2.93 -15.10 -11.82
C THR A 559 2.18 -15.20 -13.14
N HIS A 560 0.87 -15.45 -13.12
CA HIS A 560 0.03 -15.52 -14.33
C HIS A 560 -0.43 -14.15 -14.81
N GLY A 561 -0.11 -13.08 -14.07
CA GLY A 561 -0.49 -11.71 -14.41
C GLY A 561 -1.86 -11.28 -13.88
N TYR A 562 -2.59 -12.14 -13.16
CA TYR A 562 -3.83 -11.74 -12.49
C TYR A 562 -3.52 -10.72 -11.40
N CYS A 563 -4.31 -9.66 -11.39
CA CYS A 563 -4.14 -8.52 -10.50
C CYS A 563 -5.45 -8.23 -9.76
N GLY A 564 -5.33 -7.68 -8.56
CA GLY A 564 -6.45 -7.17 -7.77
C GLY A 564 -5.96 -6.18 -6.73
N ILE A 565 -6.84 -5.30 -6.27
CA ILE A 565 -6.48 -4.20 -5.38
C ILE A 565 -6.97 -4.46 -3.95
N LEU A 566 -6.08 -4.26 -2.99
CA LEU A 566 -6.37 -4.04 -1.58
C LEU A 566 -6.35 -2.53 -1.32
N LEU A 567 -7.46 -1.99 -0.81
CA LEU A 567 -7.63 -0.57 -0.55
C LEU A 567 -7.67 -0.30 0.97
N PRO A 568 -6.54 0.02 1.61
CA PRO A 568 -6.47 0.30 3.04
C PRO A 568 -7.20 1.61 3.41
N ILE A 569 -7.69 1.67 4.65
CA ILE A 569 -8.34 2.82 5.26
C ILE A 569 -7.36 3.42 6.27
N PHE A 570 -6.62 4.45 5.84
CA PHE A 570 -5.62 5.09 6.70
C PHE A 570 -6.24 6.01 7.74
N LYS A 571 -5.76 5.91 8.98
CA LYS A 571 -6.01 6.94 9.99
C LYS A 571 -5.26 8.22 9.62
N GLN A 572 -5.95 9.36 9.65
CA GLN A 572 -5.32 10.66 9.39
C GLN A 572 -4.49 11.14 10.60
N GLN A 573 -3.26 11.58 10.37
CA GLN A 573 -2.39 12.13 11.40
C GLN A 573 -2.90 13.50 11.91
N ARG A 574 -3.02 13.66 13.24
CA ARG A 574 -3.60 14.88 13.86
C ARG A 574 -2.61 15.78 14.61
N ASN A 575 -1.53 15.24 15.19
CA ASN A 575 -0.51 15.98 15.97
C ASN A 575 -1.07 16.86 17.10
N VAL A 576 -1.94 16.31 17.95
CA VAL A 576 -2.62 17.06 19.03
C VAL A 576 -2.15 16.71 20.43
N GLU A 577 -1.63 15.50 20.63
CA GLU A 577 -1.21 15.02 21.95
C GLU A 577 0.30 15.10 22.14
N ARG A 578 0.76 15.25 23.38
CA ARG A 578 2.18 15.20 23.72
C ARG A 578 2.49 13.92 24.48
N PHE A 579 3.63 13.32 24.16
CA PHE A 579 4.08 12.09 24.78
C PHE A 579 5.46 12.27 25.41
N GLU A 580 5.65 11.61 26.54
CA GLU A 580 6.95 11.46 27.17
C GLU A 580 7.20 9.98 27.41
N PHE A 581 8.38 9.49 27.02
CA PHE A 581 8.80 8.10 27.21
C PHE A 581 10.05 8.04 28.07
N ALA A 582 10.12 7.02 28.92
CA ALA A 582 11.31 6.66 29.66
C ALA A 582 11.68 5.20 29.37
N ILE A 583 12.91 4.99 28.86
CA ILE A 583 13.36 3.70 28.34
C ILE A 583 14.60 3.22 29.09
N ASP A 584 14.44 2.15 29.86
CA ASP A 584 15.52 1.46 30.54
C ASP A 584 15.98 0.27 29.71
N LEU A 585 17.03 0.50 28.92
CA LEU A 585 17.75 -0.53 28.17
C LEU A 585 18.69 -1.28 29.13
N GLY A 586 18.18 -2.30 29.84
CA GLY A 586 18.98 -3.12 30.73
C GLY A 586 19.90 -4.09 29.99
N THR A 587 20.84 -4.71 30.71
CA THR A 587 21.67 -5.79 30.15
C THR A 587 20.85 -7.02 29.78
N SER A 588 19.88 -7.36 30.64
CA SER A 588 19.06 -8.58 30.51
C SER A 588 17.61 -8.29 30.13
N ASN A 589 17.06 -7.16 30.59
CA ASN A 589 15.68 -6.77 30.35
C ASN A 589 15.55 -5.29 30.00
N THR A 590 14.69 -5.00 29.03
CA THR A 590 14.29 -3.66 28.62
C THR A 590 12.93 -3.33 29.23
N HIS A 591 12.76 -2.11 29.74
CA HIS A 591 11.47 -1.60 30.25
C HIS A 591 11.15 -0.23 29.64
N ILE A 592 9.87 0.04 29.40
CA ILE A 592 9.41 1.31 28.85
C ILE A 592 8.18 1.77 29.64
N GLU A 593 8.22 3.01 30.12
CA GLU A 593 7.05 3.74 30.61
C GLU A 593 6.77 4.91 29.68
N PHE A 594 5.51 5.33 29.63
CA PHE A 594 5.11 6.52 28.92
C PHE A 594 4.07 7.33 29.68
N ARG A 595 3.97 8.61 29.35
CA ARG A 595 2.92 9.51 29.81
C ARG A 595 2.34 10.25 28.61
N LYS A 596 1.01 10.31 28.55
CA LYS A 596 0.27 11.15 27.61
C LYS A 596 -0.15 12.44 28.31
N GLY A 597 0.33 13.59 27.84
CA GLY A 597 0.05 14.89 28.46
C GLY A 597 0.43 14.92 29.94
N ASN A 598 -0.54 15.21 30.82
CA ASN A 598 -0.36 15.27 32.27
C ASN A 598 -0.90 14.03 33.01
N GLU A 599 -1.15 12.93 32.30
CA GLU A 599 -1.61 11.68 32.88
C GLU A 599 -0.54 11.04 33.79
N LYS A 600 -0.90 9.97 34.51
CA LYS A 600 0.09 9.22 35.29
C LYS A 600 0.99 8.42 34.35
N PRO A 601 2.27 8.21 34.70
CA PRO A 601 3.13 7.29 33.96
C PRO A 601 2.58 5.86 33.99
N GLU A 602 2.53 5.22 32.82
CA GLU A 602 2.05 3.85 32.63
C GLU A 602 3.02 3.02 31.77
N VAL A 603 3.03 1.71 31.99
CA VAL A 603 3.86 0.76 31.23
C VAL A 603 3.47 0.83 29.76
N PHE A 604 4.47 0.81 28.87
CA PHE A 604 4.22 0.74 27.43
C PHE A 604 3.39 -0.49 27.06
N THR A 605 2.21 -0.25 26.51
CA THR A 605 1.24 -1.25 26.10
C THR A 605 0.59 -0.82 24.80
N PHE A 606 0.01 -1.75 24.07
CA PHE A 606 -0.95 -1.44 23.01
C PHE A 606 -1.98 -2.56 22.92
N THR A 607 -3.18 -2.18 22.50
CA THR A 607 -4.38 -3.04 22.47
C THR A 607 -4.97 -3.03 21.07
N ALA A 608 -6.09 -3.73 20.85
CA ALA A 608 -6.87 -3.60 19.61
C ALA A 608 -7.18 -2.14 19.19
N LYS A 609 -7.27 -1.18 20.11
CA LYS A 609 -7.59 0.24 19.79
C LYS A 609 -6.46 0.99 19.10
N ASP A 610 -5.22 0.57 19.34
CA ASP A 610 -4.00 1.21 18.84
C ASP A 610 -2.99 0.17 18.37
N ARG A 611 -3.53 -0.88 17.74
CA ARG A 611 -2.78 -1.97 17.15
C ARG A 611 -1.79 -1.40 16.14
N GLN A 612 -0.52 -1.74 16.32
CA GLN A 612 0.55 -1.17 15.50
C GLN A 612 0.61 -1.77 14.09
N LEU A 613 0.25 -3.04 13.99
CA LEU A 613 0.26 -3.83 12.77
C LEU A 613 -1.20 -4.16 12.40
N CYS A 614 -1.67 -3.66 11.26
CA CYS A 614 -3.03 -3.88 10.79
C CYS A 614 -3.02 -5.04 9.78
N GLU A 615 -3.54 -6.19 10.19
CA GLU A 615 -3.65 -7.39 9.35
C GLU A 615 -4.70 -7.19 8.25
N MET A 616 -4.41 -7.66 7.04
CA MET A 616 -5.30 -7.59 5.88
C MET A 616 -6.52 -8.49 6.04
N PHE A 617 -6.30 -9.68 6.62
CA PHE A 617 -7.32 -10.69 6.86
C PHE A 617 -7.32 -11.11 8.34
N ILE A 618 -8.49 -11.45 8.86
CA ILE A 618 -8.70 -11.83 10.26
C ILE A 618 -8.88 -13.36 10.33
N PRO A 619 -8.16 -14.06 11.23
CA PRO A 619 -8.35 -15.49 11.42
C PRO A 619 -9.75 -15.83 11.95
N ILE A 620 -10.34 -16.86 11.38
CA ILE A 620 -11.59 -17.50 11.79
C ILE A 620 -11.31 -18.24 13.10
N LYS A 621 -12.22 -18.04 14.07
CA LYS A 621 -12.17 -18.70 15.37
C LYS A 621 -13.42 -19.54 15.55
N ASN A 622 -13.25 -20.73 16.12
CA ASN A 622 -14.36 -21.59 16.48
C ASN A 622 -15.07 -21.14 17.76
N GLU A 623 -16.11 -21.88 18.15
CA GLU A 623 -16.92 -21.61 19.34
C GLU A 623 -16.10 -21.57 20.64
N TYR A 624 -14.93 -22.23 20.67
CA TYR A 624 -14.01 -22.24 21.80
C TYR A 624 -12.97 -21.12 21.73
N GLY A 625 -12.98 -20.29 20.69
CA GLY A 625 -12.04 -19.19 20.47
C GLY A 625 -10.70 -19.61 19.85
N SER A 626 -10.54 -20.88 19.46
CA SER A 626 -9.34 -21.38 18.79
C SER A 626 -9.36 -21.00 17.32
N ILE A 627 -8.19 -20.63 16.80
CA ILE A 627 -7.99 -20.26 15.40
C ILE A 627 -8.08 -21.53 14.51
N GLU A 628 -8.84 -21.48 13.42
CA GLU A 628 -9.02 -22.59 12.48
C GLU A 628 -8.35 -22.39 11.12
N ASP A 629 -8.04 -21.15 10.73
CA ASP A 629 -7.27 -20.79 9.53
C ASP A 629 -6.15 -19.79 9.87
N LEU A 630 -5.20 -19.55 8.95
CA LEU A 630 -4.07 -18.63 9.16
C LEU A 630 -3.21 -18.95 10.41
N ILE A 631 -3.17 -20.21 10.85
CA ILE A 631 -2.46 -20.62 12.08
C ILE A 631 -0.96 -20.35 11.97
N GLU A 632 -0.32 -20.90 10.92
CA GLU A 632 1.13 -20.74 10.71
C GLU A 632 1.50 -19.28 10.41
N GLU A 633 0.64 -18.57 9.66
CA GLU A 633 0.83 -17.16 9.33
C GLU A 633 0.74 -16.26 10.56
N THR A 634 -0.22 -16.52 11.46
CA THR A 634 -0.35 -15.79 12.73
C THR A 634 0.85 -16.05 13.64
N GLU A 635 1.31 -17.29 13.74
CA GLU A 635 2.53 -17.63 14.49
C GLU A 635 3.77 -16.95 13.91
N LEU A 636 3.91 -16.90 12.58
CA LEU A 636 4.99 -16.21 11.91
C LEU A 636 4.95 -14.71 12.24
N ILE A 637 3.77 -14.07 12.14
CA ILE A 637 3.62 -12.63 12.44
C ILE A 637 4.02 -12.33 13.88
N GLU A 638 3.58 -13.16 14.83
CA GLU A 638 3.91 -13.02 16.27
C GLU A 638 5.42 -13.14 16.54
N LYS A 639 6.11 -14.05 15.83
CA LYS A 639 7.55 -14.34 16.05
C LYS A 639 8.49 -13.38 15.30
N ASP A 640 8.20 -13.02 14.06
CA ASP A 640 9.07 -12.22 13.19
C ASP A 640 8.82 -10.71 13.24
N PHE A 641 7.69 -10.28 13.80
CA PHE A 641 7.33 -8.86 13.92
C PHE A 641 7.03 -8.48 15.36
N ILE A 642 5.75 -8.24 15.65
CA ILE A 642 5.22 -7.86 16.96
C ILE A 642 3.89 -8.59 17.18
N PRO A 643 3.56 -8.98 18.43
CA PRO A 643 2.27 -9.57 18.73
C PRO A 643 1.12 -8.57 18.52
N SER A 644 -0.10 -9.08 18.42
CA SER A 644 -1.31 -8.26 18.22
C SER A 644 -1.59 -7.29 19.36
N GLU A 645 -1.19 -7.64 20.58
CA GLU A 645 -1.32 -6.83 21.79
C GLU A 645 -0.12 -7.02 22.74
N ILE A 646 0.22 -5.99 23.50
CA ILE A 646 1.23 -6.02 24.57
C ILE A 646 0.62 -5.45 25.84
N GLY A 647 0.68 -6.20 26.94
CA GLY A 647 0.28 -5.79 28.30
C GLY A 647 -0.61 -6.79 29.03
N LEU A 648 -1.70 -7.24 28.39
CA LEU A 648 -2.71 -8.13 29.00
C LEU A 648 -2.47 -9.63 28.72
N SER A 649 -1.44 -9.96 27.95
CA SER A 649 -1.10 -11.32 27.51
C SER A 649 0.26 -11.78 28.05
N ASP A 650 0.78 -12.91 27.55
CA ASP A 650 2.16 -13.34 27.79
C ASP A 650 3.19 -12.26 27.40
N PHE A 651 2.83 -11.29 26.55
CA PHE A 651 3.74 -10.28 26.03
C PHE A 651 3.55 -8.96 26.77
N HIS A 652 4.53 -8.56 27.57
CA HIS A 652 4.51 -7.31 28.32
C HIS A 652 5.94 -6.84 28.61
N PHE A 653 6.07 -5.57 28.97
CA PHE A 653 7.30 -5.04 29.56
C PHE A 653 7.32 -5.32 31.09
N PRO A 654 8.49 -5.52 31.72
CA PRO A 654 9.80 -5.62 31.09
C PRO A 654 9.94 -6.90 30.24
N THR A 655 10.58 -6.77 29.08
CA THR A 655 10.85 -7.89 28.15
C THR A 655 12.35 -8.17 28.08
N ARG A 656 12.77 -9.32 27.54
CA ARG A 656 14.19 -9.65 27.40
C ARG A 656 14.89 -8.72 26.40
N THR A 657 16.11 -8.30 26.72
CA THR A 657 16.94 -7.46 25.84
C THR A 657 17.64 -8.35 24.81
N VAL A 658 16.85 -8.83 23.84
CA VAL A 658 17.29 -9.76 22.80
C VAL A 658 16.83 -9.23 21.44
N LEU A 659 17.71 -9.30 20.44
CA LEU A 659 17.35 -9.03 19.05
C LEU A 659 17.20 -10.36 18.32
N SER A 660 16.11 -10.53 17.57
CA SER A 660 16.02 -11.61 16.58
C SER A 660 16.50 -11.09 15.23
N CYS A 661 17.34 -11.86 14.55
CA CYS A 661 17.84 -11.58 13.21
C CYS A 661 17.76 -12.81 12.31
N ALA A 662 17.55 -12.62 11.01
CA ALA A 662 17.70 -13.70 10.04
C ALA A 662 19.11 -14.32 10.10
N LYS A 663 19.24 -15.64 9.94
CA LYS A 663 20.55 -16.32 9.89
C LYS A 663 21.43 -15.86 8.72
N THR A 664 20.81 -15.37 7.64
CA THR A 664 21.46 -14.88 6.42
C THR A 664 21.83 -13.39 6.46
N ILE A 665 21.64 -12.73 7.60
CA ILE A 665 21.84 -11.28 7.73
C ILE A 665 23.28 -10.83 7.43
N ASP A 666 23.41 -9.75 6.67
CA ASP A 666 24.68 -9.08 6.39
C ASP A 666 24.77 -7.76 7.19
N TRP A 667 25.62 -7.75 8.22
CA TRP A 667 25.82 -6.61 9.11
C TRP A 667 26.70 -5.50 8.50
N THR A 668 27.27 -5.69 7.31
CA THR A 668 28.01 -4.63 6.61
C THR A 668 27.09 -3.57 6.00
N ASN A 669 25.82 -3.92 5.79
CA ASN A 669 24.78 -3.04 5.27
C ASN A 669 23.88 -2.50 6.39
N VAL A 670 23.20 -1.38 6.12
CA VAL A 670 22.22 -0.83 7.06
C VAL A 670 21.01 -1.76 7.13
N VAL A 671 20.81 -2.38 8.29
CA VAL A 671 19.64 -3.21 8.56
C VAL A 671 18.49 -2.33 9.05
N GLU A 672 17.31 -2.47 8.45
CA GLU A 672 16.11 -1.74 8.83
C GLU A 672 15.25 -2.54 9.82
N PRO A 673 14.60 -1.90 10.81
CA PRO A 673 13.68 -2.58 11.71
C PRO A 673 12.56 -3.31 10.98
N PHE A 674 12.20 -4.49 11.49
CA PHE A 674 11.11 -5.33 11.00
C PHE A 674 11.23 -5.74 9.51
N THR A 675 12.44 -5.74 8.95
CA THR A 675 12.73 -6.37 7.66
C THR A 675 13.43 -7.72 7.89
N LEU A 676 14.65 -7.69 8.41
CA LEU A 676 15.48 -8.86 8.77
C LEU A 676 15.75 -8.97 10.28
N VAL A 677 15.31 -7.97 11.06
CA VAL A 677 15.47 -7.93 12.52
C VAL A 677 14.19 -7.48 13.23
N ASN A 678 13.91 -7.99 14.43
CA ASN A 678 12.77 -7.55 15.25
C ASN A 678 13.05 -7.74 16.76
N LEU A 679 12.11 -7.24 17.57
CA LEU A 679 12.04 -7.48 19.01
C LEU A 679 11.23 -8.78 19.23
N PRO A 680 11.85 -9.92 19.58
CA PRO A 680 11.14 -11.17 19.75
C PRO A 680 10.44 -11.18 21.12
N PHE A 681 9.23 -10.62 21.20
CA PHE A 681 8.41 -10.70 22.42
C PHE A 681 8.10 -12.15 22.83
N THR A 682 8.25 -13.09 21.89
CA THR A 682 8.13 -14.53 22.04
C THR A 682 9.34 -15.22 22.67
N TYR A 683 10.49 -14.54 22.81
CA TYR A 683 11.69 -15.12 23.40
C TYR A 683 11.42 -15.66 24.82
N ASP A 684 11.94 -16.85 25.14
CA ASP A 684 11.66 -17.65 26.35
C ASP A 684 10.19 -18.05 26.56
N LYS A 685 9.28 -17.72 25.62
CA LYS A 685 7.83 -17.96 25.76
C LYS A 685 7.24 -18.85 24.67
N ARG A 686 7.83 -18.81 23.47
CA ARG A 686 7.52 -19.66 22.32
C ARG A 686 8.79 -20.17 21.66
N SER A 687 8.72 -21.29 20.96
CA SER A 687 9.85 -21.77 20.16
C SER A 687 10.16 -20.83 18.99
N GLU A 688 11.45 -20.68 18.70
CA GLU A 688 11.95 -19.88 17.59
C GLU A 688 11.65 -20.51 16.23
N LEU A 689 11.62 -19.68 15.19
CA LEU A 689 11.60 -20.15 13.81
C LEU A 689 13.02 -20.54 13.40
N SER A 690 13.14 -21.64 12.65
CA SER A 690 14.44 -22.27 12.33
C SER A 690 15.41 -21.36 11.57
N TYR A 691 14.93 -20.38 10.81
CA TYR A 691 15.75 -19.41 10.08
C TYR A 691 16.15 -18.18 10.89
N ASN A 692 15.67 -18.03 12.13
CA ASN A 692 16.04 -16.93 13.01
C ASN A 692 17.24 -17.28 13.89
N ASN A 693 17.95 -16.25 14.34
CA ASN A 693 19.00 -16.32 15.33
C ASN A 693 18.75 -15.21 16.36
N PHE A 694 18.95 -15.51 17.65
CA PHE A 694 18.82 -14.53 18.72
C PHE A 694 20.18 -14.01 19.19
N ARG A 695 20.28 -12.70 19.37
CA ARG A 695 21.44 -12.02 19.92
C ARG A 695 21.10 -11.49 21.31
N CYS A 696 21.74 -12.06 22.33
CA CYS A 696 21.62 -11.65 23.73
C CYS A 696 22.78 -10.72 24.14
N ASN A 697 22.71 -10.10 25.32
CA ASN A 697 23.78 -9.25 25.90
C ASN A 697 24.21 -8.05 25.02
N ILE A 698 23.32 -7.58 24.15
CA ILE A 698 23.59 -6.58 23.10
C ILE A 698 24.07 -5.21 23.64
N LYS A 699 23.73 -4.85 24.89
CA LYS A 699 24.15 -3.56 25.50
C LYS A 699 25.67 -3.42 25.58
N TRP A 700 26.37 -4.54 25.76
CA TRP A 700 27.82 -4.59 26.01
C TRP A 700 28.66 -4.98 24.78
N GLY A 701 28.04 -5.24 23.64
CA GLY A 701 28.69 -5.63 22.41
C GLY A 701 29.76 -4.64 21.89
N ASN A 702 30.77 -5.19 21.20
CA ASN A 702 31.82 -4.47 20.46
C ASN A 702 31.82 -4.96 18.99
N GLY A 703 32.43 -4.22 18.07
CA GLY A 703 32.49 -4.62 16.65
C GLY A 703 31.09 -4.76 16.03
N ASP A 704 30.79 -5.90 15.40
CA ASP A 704 29.49 -6.19 14.76
C ASP A 704 28.31 -6.12 15.73
N ASP A 705 28.52 -6.38 17.03
CA ASP A 705 27.47 -6.27 18.03
C ASP A 705 26.99 -4.82 18.27
N LEU A 706 27.76 -3.81 17.83
CA LEU A 706 27.27 -2.43 17.80
C LEU A 706 26.09 -2.28 16.83
N CYS A 707 26.17 -2.90 15.65
CA CYS A 707 25.09 -2.87 14.66
C CYS A 707 23.83 -3.57 15.20
N VAL A 708 24.00 -4.62 16.01
CA VAL A 708 22.91 -5.32 16.71
C VAL A 708 22.22 -4.39 17.71
N MET A 709 22.99 -3.71 18.57
CA MET A 709 22.46 -2.75 19.54
C MET A 709 21.75 -1.58 18.84
N GLU A 710 22.35 -1.01 17.80
CA GLU A 710 21.74 0.07 17.00
C GLU A 710 20.42 -0.37 16.38
N SER A 711 20.36 -1.58 15.83
CA SER A 711 19.14 -2.17 15.29
C SER A 711 18.06 -2.36 16.36
N TYR A 712 18.44 -2.81 17.56
CA TYR A 712 17.52 -2.95 18.69
C TYR A 712 16.91 -1.61 19.12
N VAL A 713 17.75 -0.57 19.28
CA VAL A 713 17.27 0.79 19.60
C VAL A 713 16.33 1.30 18.51
N ARG A 714 16.66 1.10 17.23
CA ARG A 714 15.80 1.51 16.12
C ARG A 714 14.46 0.77 16.10
N CYS A 715 14.42 -0.52 16.44
CA CYS A 715 13.17 -1.26 16.60
C CYS A 715 12.30 -0.67 17.74
N LEU A 716 12.91 -0.35 18.90
CA LEU A 716 12.20 0.30 20.01
C LEU A 716 11.63 1.66 19.58
N MET A 717 12.44 2.49 18.93
CA MET A 717 12.05 3.81 18.48
C MET A 717 10.90 3.76 17.47
N LEU A 718 10.90 2.76 16.59
CA LEU A 718 9.83 2.58 15.61
C LEU A 718 8.49 2.17 16.27
N ILE A 719 8.50 1.25 17.24
CA ILE A 719 7.26 0.88 17.95
C ILE A 719 6.73 2.03 18.82
N ILE A 720 7.62 2.84 19.41
CA ILE A 720 7.26 4.04 20.16
C ILE A 720 6.65 5.08 19.23
N ARG A 721 7.28 5.34 18.07
CA ARG A 721 6.75 6.26 17.06
C ARG A 721 5.36 5.84 16.60
N ASN A 722 5.15 4.55 16.32
CA ASN A 722 3.85 4.05 15.90
C ASN A 722 2.79 4.25 17.00
N LYS A 723 3.13 4.01 18.28
CA LYS A 723 2.26 4.33 19.43
C LYS A 723 1.87 5.81 19.46
N VAL A 724 2.80 6.73 19.23
CA VAL A 724 2.54 8.18 19.19
C VAL A 724 1.58 8.51 18.04
N LEU A 725 1.87 8.07 16.81
CA LEU A 725 1.04 8.33 15.62
C LEU A 725 -0.38 7.80 15.79
N LEU A 726 -0.52 6.55 16.24
CA LEU A 726 -1.81 5.89 16.45
C LEU A 726 -2.61 6.51 17.59
N ASN A 727 -1.99 7.27 18.49
CA ASN A 727 -2.67 7.98 19.57
C ASN A 727 -2.71 9.51 19.36
N ASN A 728 -2.66 9.97 18.10
CA ASN A 728 -2.77 11.37 17.69
C ASN A 728 -1.67 12.29 18.24
N GLY A 729 -0.51 11.74 18.62
CA GLY A 729 0.59 12.49 19.18
C GLY A 729 1.40 13.24 18.13
N ASP A 730 2.09 14.28 18.59
CA ASP A 730 3.05 15.05 17.81
C ASP A 730 4.46 14.45 17.96
N LEU A 731 5.03 14.00 16.84
CA LEU A 731 6.37 13.40 16.81
C LEU A 731 7.46 14.38 17.25
N GLN A 732 7.44 15.63 16.79
CA GLN A 732 8.51 16.60 17.07
C GLN A 732 8.52 17.06 18.52
N HIS A 733 7.37 17.02 19.20
CA HIS A 733 7.23 17.39 20.61
C HIS A 733 7.26 16.18 21.56
N THR A 734 7.55 14.97 21.05
CA THR A 734 7.67 13.78 21.88
C THR A 734 9.02 13.76 22.59
N LYS A 735 9.02 13.70 23.93
CA LYS A 735 10.25 13.59 24.73
C LYS A 735 10.59 12.13 24.97
N ILE A 736 11.86 11.77 24.81
CA ILE A 736 12.37 10.42 25.08
C ILE A 736 13.57 10.55 26.00
N THR A 737 13.50 9.90 27.15
CA THR A 737 14.59 9.81 28.13
C THR A 737 15.05 8.36 28.25
N TRP A 738 16.36 8.10 28.17
CA TRP A 738 16.92 6.75 28.37
C TRP A 738 17.94 6.73 29.51
N PHE A 739 18.19 5.53 30.04
CA PHE A 739 19.05 5.34 31.22
C PHE A 739 20.36 4.63 30.91
N TYR A 740 21.39 4.91 31.70
CA TYR A 740 22.70 4.24 31.60
C TYR A 740 23.36 4.04 32.98
N PRO A 741 24.21 3.01 33.15
CA PRO A 741 24.90 2.75 34.40
C PRO A 741 26.14 3.66 34.53
N ILE A 742 26.49 4.01 35.77
CA ILE A 742 27.56 4.99 36.02
C ILE A 742 28.94 4.42 35.68
N SER A 743 29.12 3.11 35.87
CA SER A 743 30.33 2.37 35.48
C SER A 743 30.57 2.31 33.97
N MET A 744 29.64 2.79 33.13
CA MET A 744 29.84 2.82 31.69
C MET A 744 30.93 3.83 31.30
N ALA A 745 31.98 3.36 30.64
CA ALA A 745 33.08 4.19 30.16
C ALA A 745 32.58 5.38 29.30
N PRO A 746 33.17 6.60 29.42
CA PRO A 746 32.72 7.78 28.69
C PRO A 746 32.67 7.63 27.17
N LYS A 747 33.62 6.88 26.58
CA LYS A 747 33.64 6.56 25.14
C LYS A 747 32.37 5.81 24.72
N ARG A 748 31.96 4.82 25.52
CA ARG A 748 30.78 3.98 25.28
C ARG A 748 29.49 4.78 25.44
N LEU A 749 29.40 5.63 26.47
CA LEU A 749 28.24 6.51 26.65
C LEU A 749 28.04 7.45 25.44
N ARG A 750 29.12 8.07 24.94
CA ARG A 750 29.04 8.93 23.74
C ARG A 750 28.50 8.16 22.53
N ARG A 751 28.91 6.91 22.35
CA ARG A 751 28.41 6.07 21.25
C ARG A 751 26.93 5.75 21.43
N LEU A 752 26.51 5.31 22.62
CA LEU A 752 25.12 5.02 22.92
C LEU A 752 24.23 6.26 22.72
N LYS A 753 24.70 7.43 23.16
CA LYS A 753 24.03 8.71 22.90
C LYS A 753 23.84 8.98 21.41
N SER A 754 24.90 8.81 20.61
CA SER A 754 24.79 8.94 19.14
C SER A 754 23.72 8.01 18.59
N THR A 755 23.72 6.73 18.98
CA THR A 755 22.72 5.75 18.54
C THR A 755 21.28 6.20 18.83
N TRP A 756 21.02 6.73 20.03
CA TRP A 756 19.70 7.22 20.41
C TRP A 756 19.31 8.50 19.66
N ASP A 757 20.23 9.46 19.55
CA ASP A 757 20.00 10.73 18.87
C ASP A 757 19.81 10.52 17.36
N ASP A 758 20.58 9.64 16.72
CA ASP A 758 20.44 9.28 15.30
C ASP A 758 19.10 8.58 15.04
N ALA A 759 18.67 7.68 15.93
CA ALA A 759 17.36 7.04 15.84
C ALA A 759 16.21 8.04 16.08
N TYR A 760 16.38 8.98 17.02
CA TYR A 760 15.41 10.05 17.24
C TYR A 760 15.26 10.90 15.99
N GLN A 761 16.39 11.33 15.40
CA GLN A 761 16.40 12.11 14.18
C GLN A 761 15.65 11.41 13.03
N LYS A 762 15.87 10.10 12.87
CA LYS A 762 15.22 9.31 11.82
C LYS A 762 13.70 9.15 12.02
N TYR A 763 13.23 8.95 13.26
CA TYR A 763 11.84 8.54 13.52
C TYR A 763 10.93 9.65 14.06
N PHE A 764 11.49 10.71 14.63
CA PHE A 764 10.76 11.82 15.26
C PHE A 764 11.08 13.20 14.65
N GLY A 765 12.12 13.29 13.81
CA GLY A 765 12.57 14.53 13.17
C GLY A 765 13.66 15.24 13.97
N ASN A 766 13.81 16.55 13.77
CA ASN A 766 14.90 17.30 14.40
C ASN A 766 14.74 17.36 15.94
N GLY A 767 15.70 16.79 16.66
CA GLY A 767 15.76 16.83 18.12
C GLY A 767 16.83 15.87 18.65
N VAL A 768 16.93 15.79 19.98
CA VAL A 768 17.84 14.88 20.69
C VAL A 768 17.11 14.25 21.86
N THR A 769 17.65 13.13 22.33
CA THR A 769 17.13 12.42 23.49
C THR A 769 17.66 12.98 24.80
N GLY A 770 16.86 12.89 25.86
CA GLY A 770 17.31 13.08 27.24
C GLY A 770 17.97 11.79 27.76
N TYR A 771 18.89 11.92 28.71
CA TYR A 771 19.49 10.75 29.36
C TYR A 771 19.82 11.01 30.82
N MET A 772 19.76 9.97 31.66
CA MET A 772 20.09 10.05 33.09
C MET A 772 20.63 8.72 33.63
N THR A 773 21.23 8.74 34.82
CA THR A 773 21.83 7.53 35.40
C THR A 773 20.76 6.58 35.97
N GLU A 774 20.95 5.27 35.78
CA GLU A 774 20.04 4.21 36.27
C GLU A 774 19.80 4.29 37.80
N SER A 775 20.81 4.72 38.56
CA SER A 775 20.72 4.82 40.03
C SER A 775 20.05 6.10 40.55
N SER A 776 19.99 7.17 39.76
CA SER A 776 19.40 8.46 40.19
C SER A 776 17.89 8.52 39.98
N ALA A 777 17.38 7.89 38.93
CA ALA A 777 15.97 7.97 38.57
C ALA A 777 15.03 7.36 39.64
N PRO A 778 15.29 6.16 40.20
CA PRO A 778 14.42 5.58 41.24
C PRO A 778 14.30 6.45 42.49
N ILE A 779 15.34 7.20 42.84
CA ILE A 779 15.34 8.11 44.00
C ILE A 779 14.26 9.18 43.85
N GLN A 780 14.13 9.77 42.65
CA GLN A 780 13.09 10.76 42.36
C GLN A 780 11.68 10.19 42.54
N TYR A 781 11.49 8.93 42.13
CA TYR A 781 10.22 8.23 42.31
C TYR A 781 9.92 7.95 43.78
N PHE A 782 10.87 7.38 44.53
CA PHE A 782 10.67 7.00 45.93
C PHE A 782 10.44 8.21 46.85
N PHE A 783 11.17 9.31 46.67
CA PHE A 783 10.94 10.53 47.45
C PHE A 783 9.59 11.20 47.15
N LYS A 784 9.03 11.07 45.93
CA LYS A 784 7.68 11.57 45.64
C LYS A 784 6.59 10.60 46.09
N ARG A 785 6.85 9.29 46.07
CA ARG A 785 5.87 8.26 46.49
C ARG A 785 5.73 8.17 48.01
N TYR A 786 6.83 8.25 48.76
CA TYR A 786 6.84 8.07 50.21
C TYR A 786 7.14 9.38 50.92
N SER A 787 6.15 9.91 51.63
CA SER A 787 6.27 11.16 52.41
C SER A 787 7.25 11.06 53.60
N THR A 788 7.59 9.84 54.02
CA THR A 788 8.54 9.55 55.11
C THR A 788 10.00 9.43 54.65
N ALA A 789 10.25 9.40 53.34
CA ALA A 789 11.61 9.26 52.79
C ALA A 789 12.45 10.51 53.09
N THR A 790 13.51 10.33 53.89
CA THR A 790 14.43 11.39 54.36
C THR A 790 15.87 11.03 54.00
N ASP A 791 16.42 9.97 54.62
CA ASP A 791 17.68 9.32 54.21
C ASP A 791 17.37 8.00 53.46
N LEU A 792 17.78 7.91 52.19
CA LEU A 792 17.50 6.79 51.29
C LEU A 792 18.78 6.30 50.60
N ILE A 793 19.01 4.99 50.61
CA ILE A 793 19.99 4.35 49.72
C ILE A 793 19.23 3.51 48.71
N ASN A 794 19.38 3.82 47.42
CA ASN A 794 18.87 2.98 46.34
C ASN A 794 19.93 1.99 45.90
N VAL A 795 19.56 0.71 45.77
CA VAL A 795 20.39 -0.39 45.30
C VAL A 795 19.70 -0.99 44.08
N ASP A 796 20.17 -0.63 42.90
CA ASP A 796 19.67 -1.13 41.63
C ASP A 796 20.42 -2.40 41.22
N ILE A 797 19.76 -3.57 41.31
CA ILE A 797 20.38 -4.85 40.98
C ILE A 797 19.89 -5.30 39.60
N GLY A 798 20.75 -5.16 38.60
CA GLY A 798 20.53 -5.66 37.25
C GLY A 798 20.91 -7.13 37.08
N GLY A 799 21.07 -7.55 35.82
CA GLY A 799 21.66 -8.85 35.49
C GLY A 799 23.18 -8.87 35.65
N GLY A 800 23.86 -7.82 35.14
CA GLY A 800 25.32 -7.74 35.12
C GLY A 800 25.96 -6.71 36.06
N THR A 801 25.25 -5.64 36.43
CA THR A 801 25.76 -4.57 37.31
C THR A 801 24.82 -4.32 38.48
N THR A 802 25.39 -3.85 39.58
CA THR A 802 24.66 -3.26 40.70
C THR A 802 25.09 -1.81 40.84
N ASP A 803 24.13 -0.89 40.80
CA ASP A 803 24.33 0.55 40.90
C ASP A 803 23.71 1.07 42.21
N ILE A 804 24.45 1.87 42.95
CA ILE A 804 24.04 2.34 44.28
C ILE A 804 24.07 3.86 44.31
N ALA A 805 23.02 4.47 44.85
CA ALA A 805 22.95 5.90 45.07
C ALA A 805 22.55 6.23 46.50
N PHE A 806 23.33 7.12 47.13
CA PHE A 806 23.13 7.62 48.48
C PHE A 806 22.48 8.98 48.40
N ALA A 807 21.30 9.15 49.02
CA ALA A 807 20.56 10.40 48.98
C ALA A 807 20.01 10.82 50.34
N LYS A 808 19.96 12.13 50.55
CA LYS A 808 19.36 12.80 51.71
C LYS A 808 18.55 14.00 51.22
N ASP A 809 17.32 14.12 51.70
CA ASP A 809 16.42 15.25 51.38
C ASP A 809 16.29 15.53 49.87
N LYS A 810 16.12 14.48 49.05
CA LYS A 810 16.06 14.49 47.58
C LYS A 810 17.37 14.80 46.85
N ASN A 811 18.44 15.12 47.56
CA ASN A 811 19.74 15.36 46.94
C ASN A 811 20.59 14.08 46.99
N ILE A 812 21.11 13.68 45.83
CA ILE A 812 22.07 12.57 45.72
C ILE A 812 23.43 13.11 46.15
N SER A 813 24.06 12.47 47.14
CA SER A 813 25.39 12.86 47.63
C SER A 813 26.51 12.07 46.96
N HIS A 814 26.30 10.75 46.79
CA HIS A 814 27.31 9.83 46.25
C HIS A 814 26.66 8.73 45.43
N VAL A 815 27.38 8.24 44.43
CA VAL A 815 26.96 7.13 43.58
C VAL A 815 28.13 6.18 43.31
N THR A 816 27.87 4.87 43.26
CA THR A 816 28.87 3.84 42.95
C THR A 816 28.25 2.74 42.10
N SER A 817 29.05 2.04 41.31
CA SER A 817 28.61 0.95 40.43
C SER A 817 29.67 -0.14 40.38
N PHE A 818 29.25 -1.41 40.34
CA PHE A 818 30.17 -2.55 40.25
C PHE A 818 29.51 -3.74 39.55
N ARG A 819 30.33 -4.58 38.90
CA ARG A 819 29.88 -5.76 38.14
C ARG A 819 29.53 -6.95 39.05
N PHE A 820 28.67 -6.82 40.05
CA PHE A 820 28.24 -7.94 40.90
C PHE A 820 26.72 -7.90 41.03
N ALA A 821 26.03 -8.80 40.33
CA ALA A 821 24.59 -8.73 40.09
C ALA A 821 23.98 -10.13 39.93
N SER A 822 22.71 -10.26 39.55
CA SER A 822 22.00 -11.53 39.64
C SER A 822 22.59 -12.65 38.78
N ASN A 823 23.22 -12.34 37.64
CA ASN A 823 23.86 -13.38 36.82
C ASN A 823 24.96 -14.13 37.57
N THR A 824 25.66 -13.48 38.51
CA THR A 824 26.70 -14.12 39.33
C THR A 824 26.17 -15.34 40.12
N LEU A 825 24.87 -15.42 40.37
CA LEU A 825 24.25 -16.57 41.03
C LEU A 825 24.06 -17.76 40.08
N PHE A 826 23.93 -17.51 38.79
CA PHE A 826 23.46 -18.46 37.80
C PHE A 826 24.44 -18.73 36.67
N GLU A 827 25.62 -18.09 36.61
CA GLU A 827 26.66 -18.37 35.60
C GLU A 827 28.07 -18.23 36.18
N ASN A 828 29.03 -18.93 35.57
CA ASN A 828 30.44 -18.77 35.92
C ASN A 828 31.01 -17.48 35.30
N SER A 829 31.20 -16.46 36.13
CA SER A 829 31.72 -15.15 35.69
C SER A 829 33.15 -15.18 35.11
N PHE A 830 33.89 -16.28 35.27
CA PHE A 830 35.30 -16.39 34.87
C PHE A 830 35.56 -17.45 33.79
N SER A 831 34.52 -18.05 33.21
CA SER A 831 34.63 -19.03 32.14
C SER A 831 33.42 -18.94 31.21
N GLU A 832 33.61 -18.42 30.00
CA GLU A 832 32.53 -18.32 29.00
C GLU A 832 32.16 -19.66 28.35
N LEU A 833 33.05 -20.66 28.47
CA LEU A 833 32.85 -22.01 27.95
C LEU A 833 32.23 -22.97 28.97
N ASP A 834 32.02 -22.50 30.20
CA ASP A 834 31.40 -23.29 31.26
C ASP A 834 29.87 -23.17 31.14
N GLU A 835 29.24 -24.28 30.78
CA GLU A 835 27.78 -24.38 30.60
C GLU A 835 27.07 -24.95 31.83
N ASP A 836 27.79 -25.14 32.94
CA ASP A 836 27.25 -25.72 34.17
C ASP A 836 27.02 -24.65 35.25
N ASN A 837 25.98 -24.83 36.06
CA ASN A 837 25.71 -24.07 37.28
C ASN A 837 24.90 -24.94 38.26
N GLY A 838 25.43 -25.15 39.47
CA GLY A 838 24.85 -26.11 40.42
C GLY A 838 23.38 -25.85 40.79
N ILE A 839 22.94 -24.59 40.87
CA ILE A 839 21.53 -24.24 41.17
C ILE A 839 20.64 -24.60 39.97
N VAL A 840 21.03 -24.17 38.78
CA VAL A 840 20.24 -24.38 37.56
C VAL A 840 20.19 -25.86 37.20
N ASP A 841 21.32 -26.57 37.25
CA ASP A 841 21.44 -27.98 36.88
C ASP A 841 20.65 -28.90 37.80
N TRP A 842 20.57 -28.57 39.10
CA TRP A 842 19.76 -29.30 40.06
C TRP A 842 18.27 -29.24 39.72
N HIS A 843 17.74 -28.03 39.49
CA HIS A 843 16.30 -27.83 39.35
C HIS A 843 15.76 -28.00 37.92
N LYS A 844 16.57 -27.73 36.87
CA LYS A 844 16.08 -27.69 35.48
C LYS A 844 15.45 -29.00 35.00
N ASN A 845 16.01 -30.14 35.45
CA ASN A 845 15.57 -31.46 35.00
C ASN A 845 14.21 -31.88 35.60
N GLU A 846 13.88 -31.43 36.81
CA GLU A 846 12.56 -31.70 37.41
C GLU A 846 11.47 -30.94 36.66
N ILE A 847 11.73 -29.66 36.34
CA ILE A 847 10.82 -28.84 35.55
C ILE A 847 10.68 -29.41 34.13
N LEU A 848 11.77 -29.86 33.50
CA LEU A 848 11.71 -30.49 32.17
C LEU A 848 10.78 -31.72 32.17
N LYS A 849 10.90 -32.62 33.15
CA LYS A 849 10.01 -33.79 33.28
C LYS A 849 8.55 -33.37 33.36
N LEU A 850 8.23 -32.31 34.11
CA LEU A 850 6.87 -31.79 34.21
C LEU A 850 6.36 -31.23 32.86
N LEU A 851 7.22 -30.56 32.09
CA LEU A 851 6.88 -30.10 30.73
C LEU A 851 6.63 -31.27 29.77
N GLU A 852 7.43 -32.34 29.86
CA GLU A 852 7.31 -33.58 29.08
C GLU A 852 6.02 -34.35 29.42
N GLU A 853 5.73 -34.54 30.71
CA GLU A 853 4.51 -35.20 31.19
C GLU A 853 3.22 -34.51 30.70
N LYS A 854 3.29 -33.19 30.51
CA LYS A 854 2.17 -32.35 30.04
C LYS A 854 2.20 -32.12 28.52
N ASN A 855 3.15 -32.72 27.81
CA ASN A 855 3.32 -32.63 26.36
C ASN A 855 3.45 -31.19 25.84
N LEU A 856 4.18 -30.33 26.57
CA LEU A 856 4.36 -28.91 26.25
C LEU A 856 5.51 -28.70 25.26
N MET A 857 5.37 -29.27 24.05
CA MET A 857 6.44 -29.35 23.04
C MET A 857 7.09 -28.01 22.69
N ASP A 858 6.32 -26.92 22.67
CA ASP A 858 6.83 -25.58 22.38
C ASP A 858 7.84 -25.11 23.44
N LEU A 859 7.54 -25.32 24.73
CA LEU A 859 8.42 -24.98 25.85
C LEU A 859 9.59 -25.95 25.98
N ILE A 860 9.40 -27.22 25.64
CA ILE A 860 10.50 -28.21 25.58
C ILE A 860 11.52 -27.79 24.51
N ARG A 861 11.06 -27.24 23.37
CA ARG A 861 11.96 -26.69 22.35
C ARG A 861 12.70 -25.44 22.84
N VAL A 862 12.02 -24.55 23.59
CA VAL A 862 12.68 -23.39 24.22
C VAL A 862 13.75 -23.84 25.21
N PHE A 863 13.43 -24.81 26.07
CA PHE A 863 14.38 -25.42 27.02
C PHE A 863 15.63 -25.92 26.30
N ASN A 864 15.47 -26.64 25.20
CA ASN A 864 16.56 -27.23 24.41
C ASN A 864 17.21 -26.25 23.41
N SER A 865 16.86 -24.96 23.43
CA SER A 865 17.41 -23.99 22.48
C SER A 865 18.91 -23.74 22.73
N PRO A 866 19.71 -23.46 21.68
CA PRO A 866 21.14 -23.17 21.84
C PRO A 866 21.43 -22.00 22.78
N ASN A 867 20.50 -21.04 22.91
CA ASN A 867 20.67 -19.92 23.83
C ASN A 867 20.55 -20.34 25.30
N ASN A 868 19.77 -21.39 25.59
CA ASN A 868 19.52 -21.90 26.93
C ASN A 868 20.54 -22.96 27.36
N THR A 869 21.58 -23.24 26.56
CA THR A 869 22.79 -23.92 27.08
C THR A 869 23.52 -23.04 28.09
N LYS A 870 23.45 -21.71 27.93
CA LYS A 870 23.98 -20.75 28.90
C LYS A 870 23.13 -20.76 30.18
N PRO A 871 23.72 -21.07 31.35
CA PRO A 871 22.99 -21.17 32.61
C PRO A 871 22.15 -19.95 33.01
N ALA A 872 22.65 -18.72 32.81
CA ALA A 872 21.88 -17.51 33.11
C ALA A 872 20.64 -17.32 32.21
N ASN A 873 20.70 -17.77 30.94
CA ASN A 873 19.55 -17.75 30.04
C ASN A 873 18.54 -18.83 30.45
N MET A 874 19.01 -20.04 30.77
CA MET A 874 18.15 -21.09 31.33
C MET A 874 17.45 -20.62 32.62
N ALA A 875 18.17 -20.01 33.57
CA ALA A 875 17.57 -19.45 34.78
C ALA A 875 16.49 -18.41 34.45
N SER A 876 16.73 -17.53 33.47
CA SER A 876 15.74 -16.57 32.98
C SER A 876 14.47 -17.26 32.44
N PHE A 877 14.63 -18.30 31.63
CA PHE A 877 13.52 -19.13 31.14
C PHE A 877 12.72 -19.74 32.30
N LEU A 878 13.40 -20.37 33.27
CA LEU A 878 12.75 -20.97 34.44
C LEU A 878 11.97 -19.95 35.27
N PHE A 879 12.52 -18.74 35.49
CA PHE A 879 11.79 -17.66 36.17
C PHE A 879 10.56 -17.16 35.41
N GLY A 880 10.57 -17.26 34.07
CA GLY A 880 9.47 -16.82 33.21
C GLY A 880 8.29 -17.80 33.11
N LEU A 881 8.49 -19.09 33.45
CA LEU A 881 7.47 -20.13 33.27
C LEU A 881 6.15 -19.86 34.00
N LYS A 882 6.22 -19.29 35.22
CA LYS A 882 5.02 -19.01 36.02
C LYS A 882 4.05 -18.03 35.34
N ASP A 883 4.60 -17.09 34.56
CA ASP A 883 3.87 -16.01 33.90
C ASP A 883 3.45 -16.40 32.47
N ASN A 884 3.81 -17.61 32.00
CA ASN A 884 3.48 -18.12 30.68
C ASN A 884 2.10 -18.81 30.68
N THR A 885 1.24 -18.48 29.72
CA THR A 885 -0.10 -19.09 29.63
C THR A 885 -0.11 -20.54 29.13
N ILE A 886 0.94 -21.03 28.44
CA ILE A 886 0.99 -22.41 27.92
C ILE A 886 0.86 -23.45 29.05
N PRO A 887 1.68 -23.43 30.12
CA PRO A 887 1.52 -24.37 31.24
C PRO A 887 0.21 -24.18 32.00
N GLN A 888 -0.26 -22.94 32.14
CA GLN A 888 -1.51 -22.63 32.85
C GLN A 888 -2.72 -23.23 32.14
N ARG A 889 -2.80 -23.10 30.80
CA ARG A 889 -3.85 -23.72 29.97
C ARG A 889 -3.79 -25.25 30.02
N ALA A 890 -2.62 -25.84 30.21
CA ALA A 890 -2.43 -27.27 30.40
C ALA A 890 -2.71 -27.75 31.85
N GLY A 891 -3.17 -26.85 32.73
CA GLY A 891 -3.51 -27.18 34.12
C GLY A 891 -2.29 -27.51 34.99
N VAL A 892 -1.11 -26.96 34.68
CA VAL A 892 0.08 -27.09 35.52
C VAL A 892 -0.09 -26.26 36.79
N ASN A 893 0.23 -26.85 37.95
CA ASN A 893 0.25 -26.11 39.21
C ASN A 893 1.36 -25.05 39.15
N VAL A 894 0.98 -23.77 39.23
CA VAL A 894 1.92 -22.64 39.16
C VAL A 894 3.06 -22.76 40.17
N LYS A 895 2.81 -23.28 41.39
CA LYS A 895 3.87 -23.47 42.39
C LYS A 895 4.95 -24.46 41.97
N ALA A 896 4.62 -25.44 41.13
CA ALA A 896 5.57 -26.45 40.64
C ALA A 896 6.49 -25.92 39.54
N ILE A 897 6.20 -24.73 38.99
CA ILE A 897 6.98 -24.07 37.93
C ILE A 897 7.42 -22.64 38.30
N ASP A 898 7.00 -22.11 39.46
CA ASP A 898 7.48 -20.83 39.98
C ASP A 898 8.86 -21.03 40.58
N PHE A 899 9.88 -20.74 39.79
CA PHE A 899 11.26 -20.94 40.19
C PHE A 899 11.67 -20.10 41.42
N ASN A 900 11.06 -18.93 41.66
CA ASN A 900 11.30 -18.20 42.91
C ASN A 900 10.76 -18.97 44.12
N TYR A 901 9.59 -19.57 43.99
CA TYR A 901 8.99 -20.39 45.04
C TYR A 901 9.83 -21.64 45.31
N ILE A 902 10.29 -22.33 44.25
CA ILE A 902 11.16 -23.51 44.35
C ILE A 902 12.44 -23.16 45.12
N LEU A 903 13.12 -22.08 44.73
CA LEU A 903 14.34 -21.62 45.40
C LEU A 903 14.09 -21.15 46.84
N GLN A 904 12.92 -20.58 47.13
CA GLN A 904 12.55 -20.16 48.48
C GLN A 904 12.36 -21.36 49.42
N GLU A 905 11.82 -22.46 48.93
CA GLU A 905 11.64 -23.70 49.70
C GLU A 905 12.92 -24.54 49.75
N ASP A 906 13.88 -24.29 48.86
CA ASP A 906 15.19 -24.94 48.87
C ASP A 906 16.03 -24.53 50.10
N GLU A 907 16.48 -25.51 50.88
CA GLU A 907 17.31 -25.28 52.06
C GLU A 907 18.81 -25.44 51.79
N ASP A 908 19.17 -26.01 50.64
CA ASP A 908 20.53 -26.39 50.28
C ASP A 908 21.32 -25.21 49.70
N PHE A 909 20.79 -24.59 48.63
CA PHE A 909 21.43 -23.49 47.90
C PHE A 909 21.17 -22.11 48.50
N LYS A 910 20.24 -21.99 49.46
CA LYS A 910 19.84 -20.70 50.06
C LYS A 910 21.02 -19.88 50.65
N ILE A 911 22.08 -20.54 51.09
CA ILE A 911 23.31 -19.88 51.57
C ILE A 911 23.96 -18.98 50.51
N VAL A 912 23.88 -19.35 49.23
CA VAL A 912 24.45 -18.59 48.10
C VAL A 912 23.78 -17.22 48.00
N PHE A 913 22.45 -17.17 48.12
CA PHE A 913 21.67 -15.92 48.11
C PHE A 913 21.95 -15.05 49.34
N ILE A 914 22.13 -15.65 50.52
CA ILE A 914 22.49 -14.92 51.75
C ILE A 914 23.87 -14.27 51.61
N ILE A 915 24.87 -14.99 51.11
CA ILE A 915 26.22 -14.43 50.88
C ILE A 915 26.13 -13.29 49.86
N PHE A 916 25.42 -13.49 48.75
CA PHE A 916 25.24 -12.47 47.71
C PHE A 916 24.63 -11.18 48.27
N TYR A 917 23.51 -11.28 48.97
CA TYR A 917 22.86 -10.12 49.59
C TYR A 917 23.75 -9.46 50.64
N THR A 918 24.40 -10.26 51.49
CA THR A 918 25.26 -9.76 52.55
C THR A 918 26.49 -9.05 52.00
N ALA A 919 27.07 -9.51 50.88
CA ALA A 919 28.21 -8.85 50.24
C ALA A 919 27.88 -7.42 49.79
N ILE A 920 26.68 -7.21 49.22
CA ILE A 920 26.22 -5.88 48.82
C ILE A 920 25.99 -4.99 50.06
N VAL A 921 25.24 -5.47 51.05
CA VAL A 921 24.95 -4.73 52.28
C VAL A 921 26.22 -4.41 53.08
N TYR A 922 27.14 -5.37 53.17
CA TYR A 922 28.43 -5.22 53.85
C TYR A 922 29.24 -4.08 53.24
N HIS A 923 29.33 -4.05 51.90
CA HIS A 923 30.05 -2.99 51.19
C HIS A 923 29.39 -1.62 51.35
N ILE A 924 28.05 -1.55 51.29
CA ILE A 924 27.30 -0.30 51.59
C ILE A 924 27.65 0.19 53.00
N ALA A 925 27.64 -0.69 54.00
CA ALA A 925 27.96 -0.34 55.38
C ALA A 925 29.42 0.11 55.55
N GLN A 926 30.37 -0.46 54.79
CA GLN A 926 31.76 0.01 54.75
C GLN A 926 31.88 1.41 54.18
N ILE A 927 31.16 1.72 53.09
CA ILE A 927 31.12 3.07 52.51
C ILE A 927 30.52 4.07 53.50
N VAL A 928 29.39 3.73 54.13
CA VAL A 928 28.76 4.55 55.18
C VAL A 928 29.73 4.83 56.33
N LYS A 929 30.50 3.82 56.75
CA LYS A 929 31.53 3.96 57.78
C LYS A 929 32.68 4.89 57.34
N SER A 930 33.22 4.67 56.15
CA SER A 930 34.40 5.38 55.65
C SER A 930 34.11 6.85 55.34
N LEU A 931 32.91 7.15 54.84
CA LEU A 931 32.46 8.52 54.52
C LEU A 931 31.77 9.21 55.70
N ASN A 932 31.65 8.53 56.85
CA ASN A 932 30.95 9.04 58.03
C ASN A 932 29.51 9.52 57.73
N LEU A 933 28.79 8.76 56.89
CA LEU A 933 27.39 9.02 56.56
C LEU A 933 26.47 8.55 57.69
N GLU A 934 25.27 9.14 57.77
CA GLU A 934 24.21 8.59 58.60
C GLU A 934 23.70 7.26 58.04
N VAL A 935 23.34 6.32 58.92
CA VAL A 935 22.71 5.07 58.49
C VAL A 935 21.35 5.38 57.84
N PRO A 936 20.92 4.67 56.79
CA PRO A 936 19.67 5.03 56.09
C PRO A 936 18.41 4.72 56.90
N ARG A 937 17.35 5.52 56.77
CA ARG A 937 16.01 5.12 57.27
C ARG A 937 15.36 4.11 56.32
N HIS A 938 15.63 4.25 55.02
CA HIS A 938 15.10 3.40 53.97
C HIS A 938 16.22 2.89 53.07
N ILE A 939 16.18 1.61 52.72
CA ILE A 939 16.97 1.04 51.61
C ILE A 939 15.98 0.57 50.56
N SER A 940 16.03 1.14 49.37
CA SER A 940 15.20 0.69 48.24
C SER A 940 15.99 -0.24 47.34
N PHE A 941 15.36 -1.34 46.94
CA PHE A 941 15.89 -2.22 45.91
C PHE A 941 15.14 -1.99 44.60
N SER A 942 15.88 -1.59 43.56
CA SER A 942 15.39 -1.46 42.19
C SER A 942 16.02 -2.54 41.29
N GLY A 943 15.58 -2.62 40.04
CA GLY A 943 16.14 -3.56 39.06
C GLY A 943 15.61 -4.98 39.20
N ASN A 944 15.47 -5.68 38.07
CA ASN A 944 14.79 -6.99 38.02
C ASN A 944 15.55 -8.08 38.80
N GLY A 945 16.88 -7.94 38.92
CA GLY A 945 17.73 -8.86 39.67
C GLY A 945 17.47 -8.83 41.18
N SER A 946 16.94 -7.74 41.73
CA SER A 946 16.60 -7.65 43.17
C SER A 946 15.53 -8.66 43.62
N LYS A 947 14.74 -9.21 42.68
CA LYS A 947 13.74 -10.24 42.96
C LYS A 947 14.34 -11.49 43.62
N VAL A 948 15.60 -11.82 43.33
CA VAL A 948 16.30 -12.97 43.92
C VAL A 948 16.51 -12.83 45.43
N ILE A 949 16.43 -11.62 45.98
CA ILE A 949 16.51 -11.40 47.44
C ILE A 949 15.33 -12.08 48.15
N ARG A 950 14.18 -12.21 47.48
CA ARG A 950 12.98 -12.87 48.03
C ARG A 950 13.18 -14.38 48.27
N VAL A 951 14.20 -14.99 47.65
CA VAL A 951 14.62 -16.37 47.91
C VAL A 951 15.08 -16.55 49.37
N ILE A 952 15.70 -15.52 49.96
CA ILE A 952 16.17 -15.57 51.36
C ILE A 952 14.97 -15.61 52.32
N THR A 953 14.04 -14.68 52.14
CA THR A 953 12.79 -14.61 52.91
C THR A 953 11.79 -13.67 52.23
N THR A 954 10.51 -13.98 52.38
CA THR A 954 9.39 -13.09 52.00
C THR A 954 8.99 -12.13 53.13
N ASP A 955 9.52 -12.30 54.34
CA ASP A 955 9.31 -11.39 55.47
C ASP A 955 10.31 -10.22 55.42
N SER A 956 9.85 -9.07 54.91
CA SER A 956 10.66 -7.85 54.80
C SER A 956 11.15 -7.33 56.16
N LYS A 957 10.43 -7.57 57.26
CA LYS A 957 10.84 -7.16 58.61
C LYS A 957 11.97 -8.04 59.13
N LEU A 958 11.92 -9.34 58.85
CA LEU A 958 12.99 -10.26 59.19
C LEU A 958 14.29 -9.90 58.46
N LEU A 959 14.19 -9.62 57.15
CA LEU A 959 15.32 -9.18 56.35
C LEU A 959 15.87 -7.82 56.81
N ALA A 960 14.99 -6.86 57.12
CA ALA A 960 15.40 -5.57 57.68
C ALA A 960 16.15 -5.71 59.01
N ARG A 961 15.70 -6.61 59.89
CA ARG A 961 16.38 -6.93 61.15
C ARG A 961 17.77 -7.51 60.92
N TYR A 962 17.92 -8.41 59.94
CA TYR A 962 19.21 -8.97 59.54
C TYR A 962 20.14 -7.87 59.00
N THR A 963 19.67 -7.03 58.07
CA THR A 963 20.43 -5.90 57.51
C THR A 963 20.86 -4.93 58.59
N LYS A 964 19.96 -4.58 59.52
CA LYS A 964 20.29 -3.73 60.67
C LYS A 964 21.46 -4.29 61.48
N MET A 965 21.46 -5.60 61.74
CA MET A 965 22.52 -6.28 62.48
C MET A 965 23.88 -6.26 61.74
N VAL A 966 23.86 -6.37 60.40
CA VAL A 966 25.09 -6.22 59.58
C VAL A 966 25.69 -4.83 59.79
N PHE A 967 24.89 -3.77 59.71
CA PHE A 967 25.34 -2.40 59.96
C PHE A 967 25.85 -2.20 61.39
N GLU A 968 25.13 -2.70 62.40
CA GLU A 968 25.50 -2.53 63.82
C GLU A 968 26.85 -3.18 64.14
N LYS A 969 27.11 -4.39 63.64
CA LYS A 969 28.40 -5.06 63.82
C LYS A 969 29.55 -4.36 63.10
N LEU A 970 29.32 -3.84 61.89
CA LEU A 970 30.38 -3.15 61.13
C LEU A 970 30.70 -1.75 61.67
N LEU A 971 29.67 -1.02 62.08
CA LEU A 971 29.81 0.34 62.60
C LEU A 971 30.21 0.36 64.07
N GLY A 972 30.02 -0.73 64.82
CA GLY A 972 30.34 -0.83 66.24
C GLY A 972 29.43 0.03 67.13
N LYS A 973 28.27 0.46 66.61
CA LYS A 973 27.28 1.30 67.31
C LYS A 973 25.86 0.84 66.98
N PRO A 974 24.87 1.05 67.88
CA PRO A 974 23.46 0.77 67.59
C PRO A 974 22.97 1.55 66.36
N TYR A 975 22.07 0.97 65.58
CA TYR A 975 21.57 1.61 64.35
C TYR A 975 20.77 2.90 64.63
N GLY A 976 20.14 3.01 65.80
CA GLY A 976 19.48 4.24 66.29
C GLY A 976 18.19 4.67 65.58
N LYS A 977 17.82 4.05 64.45
CA LYS A 977 16.54 4.26 63.73
C LYS A 977 15.90 2.93 63.31
N GLU A 978 14.63 2.97 62.89
CA GLU A 978 14.01 1.84 62.19
C GLU A 978 14.58 1.75 60.76
N LEU A 979 14.58 0.56 60.15
CA LEU A 979 15.03 0.37 58.77
C LEU A 979 13.89 -0.26 57.98
N ASP A 980 13.46 0.40 56.90
CA ASP A 980 12.44 -0.12 55.99
C ASP A 980 13.10 -0.48 54.66
N LEU A 981 12.82 -1.69 54.17
CA LEU A 981 13.26 -2.15 52.86
C LEU A 981 12.13 -1.93 51.85
N LEU A 982 12.37 -1.06 50.86
CA LEU A 982 11.40 -0.70 49.83
C LEU A 982 11.68 -1.46 48.53
N GLY A 983 10.66 -1.70 47.70
CA GLY A 983 10.82 -2.35 46.39
C GLY A 983 10.91 -3.89 46.41
N LEU A 984 10.75 -4.51 47.58
CA LEU A 984 10.70 -5.97 47.73
C LEU A 984 9.28 -6.51 48.00
N GLU A 985 8.27 -5.64 48.02
CA GLU A 985 6.86 -6.00 48.25
C GLU A 985 6.30 -6.87 47.13
N LYS A 986 5.33 -7.75 47.45
CA LYS A 986 4.79 -8.76 46.51
C LYS A 986 4.38 -8.19 45.14
N ASP A 987 3.73 -7.02 45.12
CA ASP A 987 3.21 -6.35 43.91
C ASP A 987 4.16 -5.28 43.33
N SER A 988 5.38 -5.16 43.89
CA SER A 988 6.36 -4.20 43.37
C SER A 988 7.10 -4.78 42.15
N ASN A 989 7.17 -3.98 41.08
CA ASN A 989 8.01 -4.23 39.92
C ASN A 989 9.21 -3.26 39.94
N PRO A 990 10.40 -3.72 40.36
CA PRO A 990 11.55 -2.86 40.59
C PRO A 990 11.98 -2.02 39.38
N LYS A 991 11.80 -2.53 38.15
CA LYS A 991 12.14 -1.85 36.88
C LYS A 991 11.25 -0.64 36.57
N GLU A 992 10.02 -0.61 37.08
CA GLU A 992 9.11 0.53 36.86
C GLU A 992 9.60 1.78 37.59
N SER A 993 10.29 1.62 38.73
CA SER A 993 10.74 2.76 39.55
C SER A 993 11.74 3.65 38.81
N THR A 994 12.65 3.07 38.01
CA THR A 994 13.62 3.78 37.17
C THR A 994 12.92 4.62 36.12
N CYS A 995 12.08 3.99 35.28
CA CYS A 995 11.39 4.71 34.20
C CYS A 995 10.37 5.74 34.71
N LYS A 996 9.59 5.41 35.75
CA LYS A 996 8.68 6.37 36.40
C LYS A 996 9.45 7.55 36.99
N GLY A 997 10.61 7.27 37.57
CA GLY A 997 11.55 8.29 38.05
C GLY A 997 11.99 9.27 36.97
N GLY A 998 12.30 8.78 35.76
CA GLY A 998 12.69 9.64 34.63
C GLY A 998 11.58 10.52 34.06
N ILE A 999 10.32 10.06 34.08
CA ILE A 999 9.17 10.89 33.66
C ILE A 999 8.81 11.96 34.71
N ILE A 1000 9.08 11.65 35.98
CA ILE A 1000 8.69 12.47 37.14
C ILE A 1000 9.80 13.47 37.54
N GLY A 1001 11.06 13.12 37.29
CA GLY A 1001 12.24 13.92 37.62
C GLY A 1001 12.37 15.17 36.77
N THR A 1002 13.09 16.18 37.27
CA THR A 1002 13.47 17.37 36.49
C THR A 1002 14.73 17.07 35.67
N GLU A 1003 14.79 17.60 34.44
CA GLU A 1003 15.98 17.55 33.57
C GLU A 1003 17.18 18.22 34.28
N ASP A 1004 18.39 17.69 34.06
CA ASP A 1004 19.72 18.26 34.39
C ASP A 1004 20.39 18.00 35.77
N GLU A 1005 20.66 16.76 36.17
CA GLU A 1005 21.86 16.47 36.99
C GLU A 1005 22.59 15.21 36.49
N ASP A 1006 23.65 15.39 35.69
CA ASP A 1006 24.63 14.33 35.45
C ASP A 1006 25.45 14.14 36.74
N ASN A 1007 25.02 13.18 37.56
CA ASN A 1007 25.62 12.89 38.87
C ASN A 1007 26.99 12.17 38.78
N ARG A 1008 27.65 12.16 37.62
CA ARG A 1008 28.97 11.55 37.44
C ARG A 1008 30.05 12.21 38.29
N ASP A 1009 29.94 13.50 38.55
CA ASP A 1009 30.81 14.25 39.46
C ASP A 1009 30.75 13.74 40.92
N LYS A 1010 29.65 13.07 41.29
CA LYS A 1010 29.42 12.45 42.61
C LYS A 1010 29.84 10.98 42.67
N THR A 1011 30.49 10.45 41.62
CA THR A 1011 30.91 9.05 41.56
C THR A 1011 32.05 8.77 42.53
N ILE A 1012 31.91 7.69 43.28
CA ILE A 1012 32.93 7.18 44.20
C ILE A 1012 33.23 5.71 43.88
N VAL A 1013 34.47 5.30 44.09
CA VAL A 1013 34.89 3.89 44.07
C VAL A 1013 35.58 3.58 45.39
N PHE A 1014 35.09 2.58 46.12
CA PHE A 1014 35.68 2.16 47.39
C PHE A 1014 36.79 1.13 47.14
N LYS A 1015 37.98 1.37 47.71
CA LYS A 1015 39.15 0.49 47.54
C LYS A 1015 38.83 -0.91 48.03
N SER A 1016 39.29 -1.91 47.29
CA SER A 1016 39.04 -3.33 47.56
C SER A 1016 39.65 -3.81 48.89
N ASP A 1017 40.72 -3.15 49.34
CA ASP A 1017 41.36 -3.38 50.64
C ASP A 1017 40.72 -2.60 51.80
N CYS A 1018 39.59 -1.94 51.56
CA CYS A 1018 38.80 -1.20 52.55
C CYS A 1018 39.55 -0.02 53.19
N THR A 1019 40.62 0.48 52.56
CA THR A 1019 41.46 1.56 53.12
C THR A 1019 40.93 2.97 52.85
N GLY A 1020 39.92 3.13 51.98
CA GLY A 1020 39.32 4.42 51.65
C GLY A 1020 38.78 4.46 50.21
N LEU A 1021 38.64 5.67 49.67
CA LEU A 1021 38.23 5.89 48.27
C LEU A 1021 39.42 5.82 47.31
N VAL A 1022 39.16 5.32 46.10
CA VAL A 1022 40.06 5.44 44.94
C VAL A 1022 40.25 6.93 44.61
N THR A 1023 41.49 7.31 44.32
CA THR A 1023 41.87 8.65 43.89
C THR A 1023 42.43 8.61 42.46
N PRO A 1024 42.60 9.75 41.76
CA PRO A 1024 43.23 9.77 40.44
C PRO A 1024 44.66 9.22 40.37
N LYS A 1025 45.29 8.96 41.52
CA LYS A 1025 46.61 8.33 41.64
C LYS A 1025 46.55 6.80 41.77
N ASP A 1026 45.35 6.23 41.84
CA ASP A 1026 45.11 4.79 41.96
C ASP A 1026 44.65 4.28 40.58
N THR A 1027 45.61 3.98 39.70
CA THR A 1027 45.38 3.49 38.33
C THR A 1027 45.53 1.98 38.22
N TYR A 1028 45.12 1.40 37.09
CA TYR A 1028 45.35 -0.03 36.81
C TYR A 1028 46.84 -0.41 36.84
N ALA A 1029 47.76 0.48 36.46
CA ALA A 1029 49.20 0.29 36.60
C ALA A 1029 49.68 0.23 38.07
N ASN A 1030 48.89 0.75 39.02
CA ASN A 1030 49.19 0.70 40.46
C ASN A 1030 48.73 -0.61 41.13
N ILE A 1031 48.09 -1.52 40.41
CA ILE A 1031 47.67 -2.83 40.92
C ILE A 1031 48.90 -3.74 41.05
N LYS A 1032 49.54 -3.70 42.22
CA LYS A 1032 50.67 -4.55 42.58
C LYS A 1032 50.24 -5.73 43.45
N ASP A 1033 51.11 -6.73 43.58
CA ASP A 1033 50.85 -7.94 44.39
C ASP A 1033 50.49 -7.62 45.85
N ASP A 1034 51.04 -6.53 46.43
CA ASP A 1034 50.65 -6.07 47.76
C ASP A 1034 49.17 -5.68 47.86
N TYR A 1035 48.64 -4.98 46.85
CA TYR A 1035 47.22 -4.60 46.81
C TYR A 1035 46.33 -5.82 46.58
N LYS A 1036 46.76 -6.76 45.72
CA LYS A 1036 46.07 -8.05 45.53
C LYS A 1036 45.98 -8.83 46.84
N ARG A 1037 47.08 -8.97 47.59
CA ARG A 1037 47.10 -9.65 48.88
C ARG A 1037 46.17 -9.01 49.91
N ARG A 1038 46.20 -7.68 50.05
CA ARG A 1038 45.29 -6.98 50.96
C ARG A 1038 43.82 -7.13 50.55
N THR A 1039 43.54 -7.18 49.26
CA THR A 1039 42.19 -7.45 48.74
C THR A 1039 41.72 -8.84 49.12
N VAL A 1040 42.57 -9.87 48.97
CA VAL A 1040 42.25 -11.24 49.40
C VAL A 1040 41.94 -11.28 50.90
N THR A 1041 42.78 -10.66 51.74
CA THR A 1041 42.53 -10.59 53.19
C THR A 1041 41.19 -9.92 53.52
N ALA A 1042 40.85 -8.81 52.83
CA ALA A 1042 39.56 -8.15 53.03
C ALA A 1042 38.37 -9.05 52.66
N VAL A 1043 38.51 -9.91 51.64
CA VAL A 1043 37.47 -10.88 51.27
C VAL A 1043 37.42 -12.06 52.25
N GLU A 1044 38.56 -12.55 52.75
CA GLU A 1044 38.59 -13.55 53.81
C GLU A 1044 37.88 -13.06 55.08
N ASP A 1045 38.13 -11.80 55.47
CA ASP A 1045 37.45 -11.15 56.59
C ASP A 1045 35.94 -11.06 56.36
N PHE A 1046 35.51 -10.76 55.13
CA PHE A 1046 34.09 -10.79 54.77
C PHE A 1046 33.47 -12.19 54.90
N PHE A 1047 34.12 -13.23 54.39
CA PHE A 1047 33.59 -14.59 54.50
C PHE A 1047 33.53 -15.07 55.95
N LYS A 1048 34.54 -14.73 56.76
CA LYS A 1048 34.50 -14.96 58.21
C LYS A 1048 33.35 -14.21 58.86
N PHE A 1049 33.15 -12.94 58.50
CA PHE A 1049 32.06 -12.12 59.01
C PHE A 1049 30.70 -12.74 58.71
N VAL A 1050 30.41 -13.13 57.46
CA VAL A 1050 29.09 -13.68 57.09
C VAL A 1050 28.87 -15.12 57.59
N LEU A 1051 29.85 -16.01 57.42
CA LEU A 1051 29.69 -17.45 57.70
C LEU A 1051 29.90 -17.82 59.17
N VAL A 1052 30.61 -16.98 59.94
CA VAL A 1052 30.91 -17.23 61.37
C VAL A 1052 30.24 -16.20 62.25
N ASP A 1053 30.58 -14.92 62.12
CA ASP A 1053 30.15 -13.89 63.08
C ASP A 1053 28.65 -13.56 62.97
N MET A 1054 28.15 -13.45 61.74
CA MET A 1054 26.74 -13.19 61.46
C MET A 1054 25.90 -14.43 61.71
N ASN A 1055 26.29 -15.61 61.24
CA ASN A 1055 25.55 -16.84 61.51
C ASN A 1055 25.47 -17.16 63.02
N SER A 1056 26.51 -16.81 63.80
CA SER A 1056 26.47 -16.96 65.26
C SER A 1056 25.48 -15.98 65.93
N ALA A 1057 25.39 -14.75 65.42
CA ALA A 1057 24.50 -13.72 65.98
C ALA A 1057 23.06 -13.81 65.46
N PHE A 1058 22.89 -14.31 64.24
CA PHE A 1058 21.65 -14.46 63.51
C PHE A 1058 21.66 -15.82 62.81
N ASN A 1059 21.24 -16.86 63.54
CA ASN A 1059 21.32 -18.24 63.08
C ASN A 1059 20.56 -18.43 61.74
N PHE A 1060 21.29 -18.77 60.68
CA PHE A 1060 20.73 -18.84 59.32
C PHE A 1060 19.77 -20.00 59.13
N ASP A 1061 20.03 -21.15 59.77
CA ASP A 1061 19.12 -22.30 59.80
C ASP A 1061 17.74 -21.90 60.37
N LYS A 1062 17.70 -21.39 61.61
CA LYS A 1062 16.45 -21.03 62.30
C LYS A 1062 15.67 -19.87 61.69
N ASN A 1063 16.35 -18.93 61.03
CA ASN A 1063 15.70 -17.72 60.51
C ASN A 1063 15.41 -17.82 59.00
N PHE A 1064 16.26 -18.48 58.21
CA PHE A 1064 16.14 -18.53 56.75
C PHE A 1064 15.96 -19.97 56.21
N GLY A 1065 16.16 -21.01 57.02
CA GLY A 1065 16.04 -22.40 56.57
C GLY A 1065 17.21 -22.80 55.68
N VAL A 1066 18.43 -22.71 56.22
CA VAL A 1066 19.67 -23.11 55.53
C VAL A 1066 20.22 -24.38 56.19
N LYS A 1067 20.48 -25.42 55.40
CA LYS A 1067 21.05 -26.65 55.95
C LYS A 1067 22.45 -26.43 56.54
N PRO A 1068 22.75 -27.07 57.70
CA PRO A 1068 24.09 -27.02 58.28
C PRO A 1068 25.21 -27.52 57.35
N SER A 1069 24.93 -28.51 56.48
CA SER A 1069 25.88 -29.01 55.47
C SER A 1069 26.27 -27.91 54.49
N SER A 1070 25.32 -27.15 53.96
CA SER A 1070 25.57 -26.04 53.05
C SER A 1070 26.43 -24.94 53.67
N ILE A 1071 26.25 -24.66 54.97
CA ILE A 1071 27.10 -23.71 55.70
C ILE A 1071 28.53 -24.24 55.81
N ARG A 1072 28.72 -25.54 56.07
CA ARG A 1072 30.05 -26.17 56.10
C ARG A 1072 30.73 -26.09 54.72
N ILE A 1073 30.03 -26.45 53.65
CA ILE A 1073 30.54 -26.32 52.27
C ILE A 1073 30.97 -24.88 51.99
N ALA A 1074 30.12 -23.90 52.33
CA ALA A 1074 30.44 -22.49 52.16
C ALA A 1074 31.71 -22.08 52.93
N GLN A 1075 31.91 -22.56 54.16
CA GLN A 1075 33.11 -22.28 54.97
C GLN A 1075 34.39 -22.89 54.39
N GLU A 1076 34.28 -24.05 53.73
CA GLU A 1076 35.40 -24.73 53.09
C GLU A 1076 35.77 -24.05 51.76
N MET A 1077 34.78 -23.75 50.91
CA MET A 1077 35.01 -23.11 49.61
C MET A 1077 35.47 -21.65 49.75
N ALA A 1078 35.03 -20.93 50.79
CA ALA A 1078 35.41 -19.54 51.04
C ALA A 1078 36.92 -19.30 51.23
N LYS A 1079 37.73 -20.36 51.36
CA LYS A 1079 39.20 -20.29 51.52
C LYS A 1079 39.96 -20.71 50.26
N LYS A 1080 39.28 -21.18 49.22
CA LYS A 1080 39.91 -21.73 48.01
C LYS A 1080 40.00 -20.67 46.91
N ASP A 1081 41.11 -20.68 46.18
CA ASP A 1081 41.31 -19.98 44.90
C ASP A 1081 41.02 -18.46 44.86
N LEU A 1082 40.96 -17.79 46.03
CA LEU A 1082 40.62 -16.36 46.12
C LEU A 1082 41.53 -15.45 45.29
N LEU A 1083 42.85 -15.69 45.32
CA LEU A 1083 43.82 -14.94 44.53
C LEU A 1083 43.63 -15.20 43.03
N THR A 1084 43.37 -16.46 42.65
CA THR A 1084 43.12 -16.84 41.25
C THR A 1084 41.88 -16.12 40.71
N PHE A 1085 40.78 -16.11 41.45
CA PHE A 1085 39.56 -15.39 41.05
C PHE A 1085 39.78 -13.88 40.98
N LEU A 1086 40.55 -13.31 41.91
CA LEU A 1086 40.93 -11.90 41.85
C LEU A 1086 41.69 -11.57 40.57
N GLU A 1087 42.70 -12.37 40.24
CA GLU A 1087 43.55 -12.15 39.06
C GLU A 1087 42.79 -12.31 37.75
N LYS A 1088 41.91 -13.32 37.65
CA LYS A 1088 41.03 -13.48 36.49
C LYS A 1088 40.11 -12.27 36.30
N GLY A 1089 39.46 -11.80 37.36
CA GLY A 1089 38.58 -10.63 37.28
C GLY A 1089 39.32 -9.35 36.90
N ILE A 1090 40.52 -9.12 37.45
CA ILE A 1090 41.36 -7.98 37.07
C ILE A 1090 41.80 -8.10 35.60
N SER A 1091 42.21 -9.29 35.16
CA SER A 1091 42.62 -9.54 33.77
C SER A 1091 41.49 -9.22 32.79
N GLN A 1092 40.29 -9.74 33.04
CA GLN A 1092 39.10 -9.44 32.24
C GLN A 1092 38.82 -7.94 32.19
N ARG A 1093 39.02 -7.22 33.30
CA ARG A 1093 38.79 -5.77 33.31
C ARG A 1093 39.84 -5.00 32.51
N CYS A 1094 41.10 -5.42 32.59
CA CYS A 1094 42.20 -4.82 31.84
C CYS A 1094 42.07 -5.00 30.32
N GLU A 1095 41.23 -5.90 29.82
CA GLU A 1095 40.91 -6.00 28.38
C GLU A 1095 40.08 -4.81 27.87
N GLU A 1096 39.38 -4.09 28.75
CA GLU A 1096 38.51 -2.95 28.41
C GLU A 1096 39.09 -1.58 28.83
N THR A 1097 40.23 -1.54 29.51
CA THR A 1097 40.81 -0.33 30.14
C THR A 1097 42.28 -0.17 29.82
N GLU A 1098 42.78 1.07 29.79
CA GLU A 1098 44.20 1.37 29.61
C GLU A 1098 44.95 1.37 30.96
N ALA A 1099 46.26 1.16 30.95
CA ALA A 1099 47.06 1.04 32.18
C ALA A 1099 47.02 2.30 33.07
N GLU A 1100 46.89 3.48 32.47
CA GLU A 1100 46.84 4.77 33.17
C GLU A 1100 45.41 5.17 33.60
N ASP A 1101 44.39 4.39 33.24
CA ASP A 1101 43.02 4.68 33.66
C ASP A 1101 42.89 4.52 35.18
N MET A 1102 42.14 5.44 35.82
CA MET A 1102 41.79 5.34 37.23
C MET A 1102 40.94 4.08 37.46
N ILE A 1103 41.14 3.38 38.58
CA ILE A 1103 40.32 2.20 38.91
C ILE A 1103 38.83 2.60 38.95
N GLU A 1104 38.02 2.00 38.07
CA GLU A 1104 36.62 2.41 37.86
C GLU A 1104 35.60 1.61 38.70
N GLU A 1105 35.99 0.47 39.27
CA GLU A 1105 35.13 -0.34 40.16
C GLU A 1105 35.94 -1.06 41.25
N THR A 1106 35.25 -1.55 42.29
CA THR A 1106 35.89 -2.32 43.37
C THR A 1106 36.17 -3.77 42.98
N PHE A 1107 37.38 -4.27 43.25
CA PHE A 1107 37.75 -5.68 43.03
C PHE A 1107 37.31 -6.60 44.17
N PHE A 1108 36.72 -6.05 45.24
CA PHE A 1108 36.21 -6.81 46.39
C PHE A 1108 35.29 -7.96 45.97
N TYR A 1109 34.48 -7.74 44.94
CA TYR A 1109 33.51 -8.73 44.47
C TYR A 1109 34.11 -9.83 43.59
N TYR A 1110 35.30 -9.66 43.00
CA TYR A 1110 35.83 -10.64 42.05
C TYR A 1110 36.04 -12.02 42.70
N PRO A 1111 36.71 -12.15 43.86
CA PRO A 1111 36.84 -13.46 44.48
C PRO A 1111 35.50 -14.02 44.95
N ILE A 1112 34.58 -13.16 45.41
CA ILE A 1112 33.24 -13.57 45.87
C ILE A 1112 32.46 -14.24 44.73
N LYS A 1113 32.50 -13.70 43.51
CA LYS A 1113 31.87 -14.33 42.33
C LYS A 1113 32.31 -15.78 42.13
N GLY A 1114 33.62 -16.00 42.13
CA GLY A 1114 34.18 -17.33 41.92
C GLY A 1114 33.81 -18.31 43.04
N VAL A 1115 33.83 -17.83 44.29
CA VAL A 1115 33.42 -18.63 45.44
C VAL A 1115 31.93 -18.96 45.39
N LEU A 1116 31.03 -18.05 45.00
CA LEU A 1116 29.59 -18.35 44.89
C LEU A 1116 29.35 -19.49 43.89
N ASN A 1117 30.02 -19.46 42.74
CA ASN A 1117 29.95 -20.55 41.77
C ASN A 1117 30.48 -21.86 42.36
N ALA A 1118 31.66 -21.83 43.00
CA ALA A 1118 32.25 -23.01 43.63
C ALA A 1118 31.37 -23.62 44.74
N ILE A 1119 30.71 -22.79 45.55
CA ILE A 1119 29.74 -23.23 46.57
C ILE A 1119 28.57 -23.95 45.90
N SER A 1120 27.97 -23.35 44.86
CA SER A 1120 26.85 -23.99 44.16
C SER A 1120 27.25 -25.32 43.51
N ALA A 1121 28.42 -25.39 42.88
CA ALA A 1121 28.90 -26.62 42.26
C ALA A 1121 29.14 -27.74 43.29
N GLU A 1122 29.74 -27.40 44.44
CA GLU A 1122 29.99 -28.39 45.49
C GLU A 1122 28.70 -28.87 46.17
N ILE A 1123 27.73 -27.97 46.41
CA ILE A 1123 26.39 -28.36 46.89
C ILE A 1123 25.74 -29.34 45.91
N TYR A 1124 25.76 -29.03 44.62
CA TYR A 1124 25.22 -29.92 43.58
C TYR A 1124 25.89 -31.30 43.59
N ASN A 1125 27.23 -31.34 43.70
CA ASN A 1125 27.98 -32.60 43.78
C ASN A 1125 27.63 -33.41 45.03
N GLU A 1126 27.46 -32.77 46.20
CA GLU A 1126 27.03 -33.44 47.44
C GLU A 1126 25.61 -34.01 47.30
N LEU A 1127 24.69 -33.25 46.69
CA LEU A 1127 23.30 -33.67 46.44
C LEU A 1127 23.18 -34.81 45.43
N GLN A 1128 24.10 -34.93 44.48
CA GLN A 1128 24.14 -36.09 43.56
C GLN A 1128 24.64 -37.38 44.23
N GLN A 1129 25.42 -37.25 45.30
CA GLN A 1129 25.99 -38.38 46.04
C GLN A 1129 25.10 -38.86 47.18
N SER A 1130 24.17 -38.02 47.64
CA SER A 1130 23.13 -38.33 48.63
C SER A 1130 21.92 -39.01 48.01
#